data_AF-A0A7Z9N4X9-F1
#
_entry.id   AF-A0A7Z9N4X9-F1
#
_cell.length_a   1.000
_cell.length_b   1.000
_cell.length_c   1.000
_cell.angle_alpha   90.00
_cell.angle_beta   90.00
_cell.angle_gamma   90.00
#
_symmetry.space_group_name_H-M   'P 1'
#
loop_
_entity.id
_entity.type
_entity.pdbx_description
1 polymer ?
#
loop_
_entity_poly.entity_id
_entity_poly.type
_entity_poly.pdbx_seq_one_letter_code
_entity_poly.pdbx_strand_id
1 'polypeptide(L)'
;MSLGKRNPSKFRLKTPLLVWDGECGFCRLCADRIQTLAQGRVELVPYQDLADKFPQAPEMDYDKSVVLFATDGETFTGAGAIYRTYMELGHNWAFQCYSRFKWYAGLSEWCYRLIAENRRLFSRLTKIFWGSNILPDTYRISGWLFGRLLGLITLIAFLSFWSQADGLIGSSGIIPFQDDLDHVERIIQSQPGEISKWSLRPTLLWLFDNGTGMHTLFLIGTLAALLLTIGILPHIAIIVSWACYISLASVAEPFMNFQWDALLLETLFLSLFLVPWSYQDQPKYAPEPYFLGRWLVWLLLFKLMFESGLVKFTYFSADGSNTWSDLTALEYHYWTQPIPSWISWYFHQLPSWIDKVSLVLTYLCELGLPFFIFLPRRFRRLSCLGLIAFQVLIILTGNYGFFNLLTIVLCIMLADDQWFFNLLQDRIGTRTSTSQRSSMNDRARRILAGLAAICFCWTMLIYLDRDWQGSSPPAPSSSAPSVITQSLIQTAQLTRSMNAYGLFRVMTITRPEIIIESRSDNEEWNPILFKYKPVELESPPRFFLPHMPRLDWQCWFEALFIEQLLSNPFALSVYLRFLDVMVRSDLNISQIQLDNFILEKDREVLRTLGPEDQQRYIQNLQIHINNYMNRSYWFARFLAAVARSEDSVHDLFSTGGTDSPDQIKVSLYQYSFTNADAGWESGAWWQREPVEEFSFIIDLE
;
A
#
# COMPACT_ATOMS: atom_id res chain seq x y z
N MET A 1 33.20 73.70 30.61
CA MET A 1 32.18 73.40 29.58
C MET A 1 31.91 71.91 29.60
N SER A 2 30.79 71.53 30.22
CA SER A 2 30.38 70.15 30.47
C SER A 2 29.70 69.58 29.22
N LEU A 3 30.30 68.54 28.64
CA LEU A 3 29.69 67.70 27.61
C LEU A 3 28.50 66.96 28.22
N GLY A 4 27.30 67.37 27.84
CA GLY A 4 26.06 66.72 28.25
C GLY A 4 26.00 65.27 27.76
N LYS A 5 26.22 64.33 28.69
CA LYS A 5 25.82 62.93 28.53
C LYS A 5 24.29 62.88 28.42
N ARG A 6 23.76 62.84 27.18
CA ARG A 6 22.38 62.39 26.95
C ARG A 6 22.33 60.91 27.36
N ASN A 7 21.62 60.62 28.44
CA ASN A 7 21.13 59.26 28.71
C ASN A 7 20.33 58.81 27.47
N PRO A 8 20.59 57.62 26.89
CA PRO A 8 19.75 57.13 25.81
C PRO A 8 18.37 56.82 26.39
N SER A 9 17.37 57.62 26.01
CA SER A 9 15.96 57.30 26.25
C SER A 9 15.69 55.94 25.62
N LYS A 10 15.34 54.93 26.42
CA LYS A 10 14.95 53.61 25.91
C LYS A 10 13.89 53.79 24.83
N PHE A 11 14.16 53.29 23.62
CA PHE A 11 13.22 53.29 22.51
C PHE A 11 12.03 52.40 22.89
N ARG A 12 10.91 53.03 23.30
CA ARG A 12 9.72 52.33 23.82
C ARG A 12 8.68 52.19 22.72
N LEU A 13 8.37 50.94 22.39
CA LEU A 13 7.38 50.59 21.38
C LEU A 13 6.15 49.92 22.02
N LYS A 14 4.99 50.06 21.39
CA LYS A 14 3.76 49.34 21.78
C LYS A 14 3.75 47.90 21.27
N THR A 15 4.42 47.66 20.15
CA THR A 15 4.57 46.38 19.46
C THR A 15 6.04 46.10 19.22
N PRO A 16 6.53 44.86 19.41
CA PRO A 16 7.91 44.51 19.06
C PRO A 16 8.18 44.84 17.59
N LEU A 17 9.33 45.46 17.31
CA LEU A 17 9.73 45.88 15.95
C LEU A 17 10.95 45.08 15.51
N LEU A 18 10.81 44.30 14.43
CA LEU A 18 11.91 43.60 13.78
C LEU A 18 12.34 44.37 12.52
N VAL A 19 13.58 44.86 12.56
CA VAL A 19 14.23 45.55 11.45
C VAL A 19 15.09 44.57 10.65
N TRP A 20 14.99 44.62 9.32
CA TRP A 20 15.67 43.71 8.41
C TRP A 20 16.07 44.40 7.09
N ASP A 21 16.88 43.75 6.27
CA ASP A 21 17.35 44.28 4.98
C ASP A 21 16.37 44.00 3.84
N GLY A 22 15.67 45.05 3.38
CA GLY A 22 14.66 45.00 2.33
C GLY A 22 15.18 44.63 0.93
N GLU A 23 16.46 44.89 0.65
CA GLU A 23 17.09 44.58 -0.65
C GLU A 23 17.59 43.13 -0.72
N CYS A 24 17.79 42.48 0.43
CA CYS A 24 18.20 41.08 0.49
C CYS A 24 17.03 40.13 0.18
N GLY A 25 17.15 39.42 -0.95
CA GLY A 25 16.18 38.41 -1.35
C GLY A 25 16.00 37.25 -0.37
N PHE A 26 17.01 36.90 0.44
CA PHE A 26 16.86 35.90 1.52
C PHE A 26 16.09 36.48 2.71
N CYS A 27 16.44 37.69 3.15
CA CYS A 27 15.77 38.36 4.26
C CYS A 27 14.29 38.61 3.96
N ARG A 28 13.95 38.97 2.71
CA ARG A 28 12.56 39.11 2.26
C ARG A 28 11.73 37.84 2.43
N LEU A 29 12.29 36.68 2.02
CA LEU A 29 11.62 35.39 2.22
C LEU A 29 11.37 35.09 3.71
N CYS A 30 12.35 35.38 4.57
CA CYS A 30 12.23 35.26 6.02
C CYS A 30 11.19 36.22 6.61
N ALA A 31 11.19 37.47 6.15
CA ALA A 31 10.25 38.48 6.60
C ALA A 31 8.81 38.12 6.21
N ASP A 32 8.54 37.70 4.98
CA ASP A 32 7.21 37.28 4.52
C ASP A 32 6.64 36.15 5.39
N ARG A 33 7.50 35.19 5.77
CA ARG A 33 7.13 34.09 6.69
C ARG A 33 6.81 34.60 8.09
N ILE A 34 7.68 35.41 8.68
CA ILE A 34 7.48 35.93 10.04
C ILE A 34 6.22 36.82 10.05
N GLN A 35 6.01 37.65 9.04
CA GLN A 35 4.83 38.50 8.91
C GLN A 35 3.54 37.68 8.87
N THR A 36 3.53 36.58 8.11
CA THR A 36 2.38 35.66 8.04
C THR A 36 2.08 35.00 9.40
N LEU A 37 3.12 34.62 10.15
CA LEU A 37 2.98 34.01 11.48
C LEU A 37 2.64 35.03 12.59
N ALA A 38 3.11 36.27 12.43
CA ALA A 38 2.95 37.34 13.40
C ALA A 38 1.50 37.76 13.56
N GLN A 39 0.72 37.81 12.48
CA GLN A 39 -0.67 38.28 12.50
C GLN A 39 -0.83 39.62 13.27
N GLY A 40 0.16 40.52 13.13
CA GLY A 40 0.21 41.82 13.82
C GLY A 40 0.84 41.83 15.22
N ARG A 41 1.33 40.70 15.74
CA ARG A 41 2.03 40.63 17.04
C ARG A 41 3.45 41.19 17.03
N VAL A 42 4.09 41.22 15.86
CA VAL A 42 5.42 41.79 15.63
C VAL A 42 5.33 42.62 14.37
N GLU A 43 5.82 43.86 14.42
CA GLU A 43 5.90 44.75 13.27
C GLU A 43 7.23 44.52 12.55
N LEU A 44 7.20 44.30 11.23
CA LEU A 44 8.39 44.09 10.42
C LEU A 44 8.60 45.29 9.51
N VAL A 45 9.77 45.91 9.58
CA VAL A 45 10.09 47.10 8.79
C VAL A 45 11.45 46.90 8.12
N PRO A 46 11.54 47.05 6.78
CA PRO A 46 12.84 47.09 6.12
C PRO A 46 13.60 48.34 6.59
N TYR A 47 14.89 48.24 6.84
CA TYR A 47 15.65 49.36 7.42
C TYR A 47 15.64 50.61 6.52
N GLN A 48 15.46 50.42 5.21
CA GLN A 48 15.31 51.49 4.23
C GLN A 48 14.11 52.41 4.55
N ASP A 49 13.03 51.87 5.11
CA ASP A 49 11.82 52.61 5.51
C ASP A 49 11.81 53.00 7.00
N LEU A 50 12.85 52.61 7.76
CA LEU A 50 12.88 52.76 9.21
C LEU A 50 12.88 54.23 9.64
N ALA A 51 13.68 55.07 8.96
CA ALA A 51 13.80 56.49 9.29
C ALA A 51 12.48 57.25 9.10
N ASP A 52 11.69 56.86 8.09
CA ASP A 52 10.41 57.48 7.78
C ASP A 52 9.32 57.09 8.79
N LYS A 53 9.28 55.82 9.20
CA LYS A 53 8.28 55.31 10.15
C LYS A 53 8.63 55.56 11.62
N PHE A 54 9.93 55.52 11.95
CA PHE A 54 10.43 55.64 13.31
C PHE A 54 11.66 56.55 13.38
N PRO A 55 11.49 57.89 13.35
CA PRO A 55 12.60 58.85 13.36
C PRO A 55 13.47 58.82 14.63
N GLN A 56 12.98 58.17 15.70
CA GLN A 56 13.68 58.04 16.98
C GLN A 56 14.42 56.70 17.14
N ALA A 57 14.47 55.87 16.09
CA ALA A 57 15.15 54.58 16.14
C ALA A 57 16.67 54.76 16.35
N PRO A 58 17.33 53.94 17.20
CA PRO A 58 18.78 54.00 17.41
C PRO A 58 19.56 53.80 16.10
N GLU A 59 20.73 54.43 15.95
CA GLU A 59 21.64 54.11 14.83
C GLU A 59 22.38 52.80 15.12
N MET A 60 22.12 51.77 14.31
CA MET A 60 22.76 50.44 14.38
C MET A 60 23.12 49.96 12.97
N ASP A 61 23.97 48.93 12.88
CA ASP A 61 24.35 48.31 11.60
C ASP A 61 23.27 47.33 11.12
N TYR A 62 22.18 47.90 10.59
CA TYR A 62 21.01 47.17 10.09
C TYR A 62 21.27 46.39 8.81
N ASP A 63 22.32 46.73 8.06
CA ASP A 63 22.73 46.00 6.85
C ASP A 63 23.37 44.66 7.25
N LYS A 64 24.23 44.62 8.28
CA LYS A 64 24.89 43.38 8.69
C LYS A 64 23.98 42.37 9.40
N SER A 65 23.04 42.81 10.21
CA SER A 65 22.21 41.90 11.01
C SER A 65 20.80 42.43 11.25
N VAL A 66 19.85 41.50 11.38
CA VAL A 66 18.49 41.83 11.82
C VAL A 66 18.51 42.27 13.28
N VAL A 67 17.64 43.22 13.60
CA VAL A 67 17.55 43.83 14.93
C VAL A 67 16.11 43.76 15.41
N LEU A 68 15.90 43.25 16.62
CA LEU A 68 14.59 43.26 17.28
C LEU A 68 14.61 44.25 18.44
N PHE A 69 13.68 45.21 18.42
CA PHE A 69 13.35 46.06 19.57
C PHE A 69 12.14 45.48 20.29
N ALA A 70 12.35 44.97 21.51
CA ALA A 70 11.30 44.40 22.32
C ALA A 70 10.55 45.47 23.15
N THR A 71 9.34 45.14 23.60
CA THR A 71 8.47 46.06 24.37
C THR A 71 8.99 46.34 25.79
N ASP A 72 9.85 45.46 26.33
CA ASP A 72 10.58 45.63 27.60
C ASP A 72 11.77 46.61 27.48
N GLY A 73 12.04 47.10 26.26
CA GLY A 73 13.12 48.03 25.94
C GLY A 73 14.48 47.36 25.80
N GLU A 74 14.54 46.03 25.74
CA GLU A 74 15.74 45.29 25.35
C GLU A 74 15.88 45.26 23.82
N THR A 75 17.13 45.21 23.35
CA THR A 75 17.47 45.13 21.92
C THR A 75 18.27 43.87 21.68
N PHE A 76 17.83 43.08 20.72
CA PHE A 76 18.50 41.85 20.30
C PHE A 76 18.96 42.00 18.85
N THR A 77 20.07 41.36 18.50
CA THR A 77 20.61 41.31 17.13
C THR A 77 20.84 39.87 16.70
N GLY A 78 21.05 39.63 15.41
CA GLY A 78 21.50 38.34 14.89
C GLY A 78 20.54 37.19 15.17
N ALA A 79 21.08 36.05 15.65
CA ALA A 79 20.27 34.90 16.00
C ALA A 79 19.37 35.17 17.22
N GLY A 80 19.88 35.93 18.19
CA GLY A 80 19.11 36.34 19.36
C GLY A 80 17.82 37.10 19.01
N ALA A 81 17.88 37.99 18.01
CA ALA A 81 16.71 38.71 17.50
C ALA A 81 15.66 37.76 16.90
N ILE A 82 16.08 36.77 16.12
CA ILE A 82 15.18 35.78 15.51
C ILE A 82 14.51 34.91 16.59
N TYR A 83 15.28 34.36 17.54
CA TYR A 83 14.69 33.53 18.59
C TYR A 83 13.74 34.32 19.49
N ARG A 84 14.09 35.56 19.85
CA ARG A 84 13.18 36.40 20.62
C ARG A 84 11.91 36.73 19.83
N THR A 85 12.03 36.98 18.53
CA THR A 85 10.86 37.15 17.65
C THR A 85 9.94 35.93 17.72
N TYR A 86 10.47 34.71 17.60
CA TYR A 86 9.68 33.49 17.73
C TYR A 86 9.07 33.29 19.13
N MET A 87 9.73 33.77 20.19
CA MET A 87 9.15 33.80 21.53
C MET A 87 7.91 34.70 21.60
N GLU A 88 7.95 35.89 21.00
CA GLU A 88 6.78 36.78 20.89
C GLU A 88 5.63 36.14 20.06
N LEU A 89 5.97 35.20 19.16
CA LEU A 89 5.00 34.39 18.42
C LEU A 89 4.43 33.21 19.22
N GLY A 90 4.92 32.96 20.44
CA GLY A 90 4.47 31.88 21.34
C GLY A 90 5.37 30.63 21.33
N HIS A 91 6.52 30.67 20.65
CA HIS A 91 7.48 29.56 20.59
C HIS A 91 8.67 29.81 21.53
N ASN A 92 8.50 29.47 22.81
CA ASN A 92 9.44 29.90 23.85
C ASN A 92 10.71 29.03 23.97
N TRP A 93 10.64 27.75 23.58
CA TRP A 93 11.70 26.77 23.86
C TRP A 93 13.05 27.15 23.23
N ALA A 94 13.05 27.67 21.99
CA ALA A 94 14.28 28.00 21.27
C ALA A 94 15.01 29.17 21.92
N PHE A 95 14.27 30.20 22.34
CA PHE A 95 14.84 31.34 23.07
C PHE A 95 15.30 30.94 24.48
N GLN A 96 14.59 30.03 25.15
CA GLN A 96 15.03 29.46 26.44
C GLN A 96 16.35 28.68 26.29
N CYS A 97 16.52 27.89 25.23
CA CYS A 97 17.79 27.22 24.94
C CYS A 97 18.91 28.23 24.64
N TYR A 98 18.61 29.25 23.83
CA TYR A 98 19.54 30.34 23.51
C TYR A 98 20.02 31.10 24.75
N SER A 99 19.11 31.48 25.63
CA SER A 99 19.44 32.20 26.86
C SER A 99 20.13 31.31 27.92
N ARG A 100 19.81 30.02 27.99
CA ARG A 100 20.31 29.11 29.02
C ARG A 100 21.66 28.48 28.68
N PHE A 101 21.91 28.12 27.42
CA PHE A 101 23.07 27.32 27.02
C PHE A 101 24.04 28.11 26.13
N LYS A 102 25.22 28.46 26.66
CA LYS A 102 26.24 29.24 25.93
C LYS A 102 26.71 28.59 24.62
N TRP A 103 26.82 27.26 24.59
CA TRP A 103 27.21 26.52 23.38
C TRP A 103 26.16 26.64 22.28
N TYR A 104 24.87 26.62 22.64
CA TYR A 104 23.75 26.75 21.71
C TYR A 104 23.66 28.18 21.16
N ALA A 105 23.89 29.19 22.01
CA ALA A 105 23.99 30.58 21.58
C ALA A 105 25.16 30.80 20.62
N GLY A 106 26.36 30.32 20.99
CA GLY A 106 27.55 30.44 20.15
C GLY A 106 27.40 29.75 18.78
N LEU A 107 26.83 28.55 18.76
CA LEU A 107 26.51 27.83 17.52
C LEU A 107 25.48 28.58 16.67
N SER A 108 24.41 29.09 17.30
CA SER A 108 23.35 29.82 16.59
C SER A 108 23.87 31.11 15.94
N GLU A 109 24.70 31.87 16.65
CA GLU A 109 25.31 33.10 16.11
C GLU A 109 26.38 32.79 15.06
N TRP A 110 27.09 31.66 15.16
CA TRP A 110 27.98 31.19 14.09
C TRP A 110 27.18 30.83 12.83
N CYS A 111 26.09 30.05 12.96
CA CYS A 111 25.21 29.72 11.85
C CYS A 111 24.59 30.98 11.22
N TYR A 112 24.13 31.92 12.04
CA TYR A 112 23.57 33.19 11.57
C TYR A 112 24.60 33.99 10.75
N ARG A 113 25.82 34.15 11.27
CA ARG A 113 26.91 34.85 10.54
C ARG A 113 27.23 34.17 9.21
N LEU A 114 27.33 32.84 9.20
CA LEU A 114 27.58 32.09 7.97
C LEU A 114 26.49 32.34 6.91
N ILE A 115 25.21 32.41 7.32
CA ILE A 115 24.10 32.74 6.41
C ILE A 115 24.16 34.22 5.99
N ALA A 116 24.42 35.13 6.92
CA ALA A 116 24.46 36.57 6.69
C ALA A 116 25.60 36.97 5.74
N GLU A 117 26.75 36.30 5.81
CA GLU A 117 27.89 36.51 4.90
C GLU A 117 27.64 35.89 3.52
N ASN A 118 26.77 34.87 3.42
CA ASN A 118 26.50 34.11 2.18
C ASN A 118 25.05 34.25 1.68
N ARG A 119 24.37 35.38 1.94
CA ARG A 119 22.94 35.61 1.63
C ARG A 119 22.52 35.21 0.20
N ARG A 120 23.36 35.48 -0.81
CA ARG A 120 23.06 35.14 -2.22
C ARG A 120 23.02 33.63 -2.45
N LEU A 121 23.96 32.89 -1.88
CA LEU A 121 23.99 31.43 -1.96
C LEU A 121 22.78 30.83 -1.25
N PHE A 122 22.50 31.26 -0.02
CA PHE A 122 21.36 30.78 0.75
C PHE A 122 20.02 31.15 0.09
N SER A 123 19.89 32.31 -0.54
CA SER A 123 18.70 32.63 -1.35
C SER A 123 18.50 31.64 -2.51
N ARG A 124 19.57 31.26 -3.22
CA ARG A 124 19.50 30.25 -4.29
C ARG A 124 19.13 28.87 -3.74
N LEU A 125 19.78 28.44 -2.64
CA LEU A 125 19.47 27.16 -1.99
C LEU A 125 18.02 27.12 -1.52
N THR A 126 17.55 28.15 -0.79
CA THR A 126 16.16 28.23 -0.35
C THR A 126 15.19 28.15 -1.54
N LYS A 127 15.50 28.81 -2.66
CA LYS A 127 14.69 28.70 -3.88
C LYS A 127 14.70 27.29 -4.47
N ILE A 128 15.83 26.59 -4.46
CA ILE A 128 15.94 25.20 -4.95
C ILE A 128 15.11 24.23 -4.09
N PHE A 129 15.12 24.37 -2.77
CA PHE A 129 14.46 23.44 -1.85
C PHE A 129 12.99 23.78 -1.55
N TRP A 130 12.64 25.06 -1.34
CA TRP A 130 11.29 25.50 -0.95
C TRP A 130 10.53 26.26 -2.05
N GLY A 131 11.23 26.92 -2.96
CA GLY A 131 10.64 27.67 -4.07
C GLY A 131 10.62 29.19 -3.88
N SER A 132 9.62 29.85 -4.46
CA SER A 132 9.51 31.32 -4.44
C SER A 132 9.11 31.90 -3.08
N ASN A 133 8.66 31.07 -2.14
CA ASN A 133 8.32 31.45 -0.78
C ASN A 133 8.75 30.34 0.21
N ILE A 134 8.80 30.67 1.50
CA ILE A 134 9.08 29.72 2.59
C ILE A 134 7.94 29.66 3.63
N LEU A 135 6.71 29.94 3.18
CA LEU A 135 5.52 29.86 4.01
C LEU A 135 5.35 28.45 4.57
N PRO A 136 4.70 28.25 5.73
CA PRO A 136 4.39 26.91 6.22
C PRO A 136 3.55 26.11 5.21
N ASP A 137 3.83 24.81 5.11
CA ASP A 137 3.03 23.90 4.29
C ASP A 137 1.77 23.49 5.06
N THR A 138 0.62 23.61 4.43
CA THR A 138 -0.69 23.13 4.93
C THR A 138 -1.24 22.07 3.99
N TYR A 139 -2.08 21.17 4.52
CA TYR A 139 -2.55 19.95 3.85
C TYR A 139 -4.07 19.77 3.96
N ARG A 140 -4.81 20.87 4.04
CA ARG A 140 -6.27 20.82 4.23
C ARG A 140 -6.95 20.26 2.99
N ILE A 141 -6.50 20.69 1.81
CA ILE A 141 -7.08 20.28 0.53
C ILE A 141 -6.77 18.81 0.26
N SER A 142 -5.50 18.43 0.42
CA SER A 142 -5.07 17.04 0.22
C SER A 142 -5.72 16.10 1.23
N GLY A 143 -5.83 16.51 2.51
CA GLY A 143 -6.47 15.71 3.55
C GLY A 143 -7.97 15.49 3.31
N TRP A 144 -8.67 16.56 2.89
CA TRP A 144 -10.09 16.47 2.51
C TRP A 144 -10.27 15.55 1.29
N LEU A 145 -9.49 15.76 0.24
CA LEU A 145 -9.56 14.97 -1.00
C LEU A 145 -9.22 13.50 -0.75
N PHE A 146 -8.18 13.24 0.04
CA PHE A 146 -7.75 11.90 0.43
C PHE A 146 -8.88 11.10 1.08
N GLY A 147 -9.63 11.68 2.03
CA GLY A 147 -10.75 11.00 2.66
C GLY A 147 -11.84 10.56 1.65
N ARG A 148 -12.13 11.41 0.64
CA ARG A 148 -13.13 11.08 -0.39
C ARG A 148 -12.66 10.00 -1.33
N LEU A 149 -11.43 10.13 -1.81
CA LEU A 149 -10.87 9.19 -2.74
C LEU A 149 -10.65 7.84 -2.07
N LEU A 150 -10.23 7.81 -0.80
CA LEU A 150 -10.18 6.58 -0.01
C LEU A 150 -11.56 5.92 0.05
N GLY A 151 -12.62 6.67 0.38
CA GLY A 151 -13.99 6.17 0.33
C GLY A 151 -14.39 5.60 -1.03
N LEU A 152 -14.04 6.28 -2.12
CA LEU A 152 -14.34 5.84 -3.48
C LEU A 152 -13.60 4.54 -3.83
N ILE A 153 -12.33 4.43 -3.44
CA ILE A 153 -11.54 3.20 -3.66
C ILE A 153 -12.08 2.05 -2.80
N THR A 154 -12.45 2.31 -1.55
CA THR A 154 -13.10 1.30 -0.70
C THR A 154 -14.44 0.85 -1.28
N LEU A 155 -15.22 1.77 -1.85
CA LEU A 155 -16.49 1.46 -2.52
C LEU A 155 -16.25 0.55 -3.74
N ILE A 156 -15.27 0.91 -4.57
CA ILE A 156 -14.84 0.09 -5.71
C ILE A 156 -14.41 -1.30 -5.25
N ALA A 157 -13.61 -1.41 -4.18
CA ALA A 157 -13.12 -2.69 -3.67
C ALA A 157 -14.28 -3.60 -3.20
N PHE A 158 -15.25 -3.05 -2.47
CA PHE A 158 -16.45 -3.80 -2.07
C PHE A 158 -17.27 -4.25 -3.27
N LEU A 159 -17.60 -3.36 -4.20
CA LEU A 159 -18.41 -3.69 -5.38
C LEU A 159 -17.69 -4.70 -6.30
N SER A 160 -16.38 -4.53 -6.49
CA SER A 160 -15.56 -5.44 -7.27
C SER A 160 -15.56 -6.84 -6.68
N PHE A 161 -15.50 -6.98 -5.35
CA PHE A 161 -15.53 -8.31 -4.74
C PHE A 161 -16.95 -8.87 -4.67
N TRP A 162 -17.95 -8.05 -4.34
CA TRP A 162 -19.35 -8.46 -4.28
C TRP A 162 -19.82 -9.07 -5.61
N SER A 163 -19.43 -8.50 -6.75
CA SER A 163 -19.82 -9.00 -8.08
C SER A 163 -19.39 -10.44 -8.42
N GLN A 164 -18.47 -11.02 -7.64
CA GLN A 164 -17.97 -12.39 -7.80
C GLN A 164 -18.09 -13.20 -6.50
N ALA A 165 -18.67 -12.64 -5.43
CA ALA A 165 -18.65 -13.24 -4.11
C ALA A 165 -19.46 -14.54 -4.04
N ASP A 166 -20.58 -14.62 -4.76
CA ASP A 166 -21.45 -15.80 -4.76
C ASP A 166 -20.73 -17.02 -5.31
N GLY A 167 -20.07 -16.90 -6.47
CA GLY A 167 -19.28 -17.98 -7.06
C GLY A 167 -17.99 -18.30 -6.31
N LEU A 168 -17.42 -17.37 -5.54
CA LEU A 168 -16.16 -17.60 -4.83
C LEU A 168 -16.37 -18.16 -3.42
N ILE A 169 -17.17 -17.47 -2.61
CA ILE A 169 -17.32 -17.75 -1.18
C ILE A 169 -18.77 -17.98 -0.72
N GLY A 170 -19.73 -17.86 -1.64
CA GLY A 170 -21.13 -18.15 -1.34
C GLY A 170 -21.35 -19.61 -0.98
N SER A 171 -22.57 -19.94 -0.53
CA SER A 171 -22.93 -21.30 -0.11
C SER A 171 -22.75 -22.35 -1.22
N SER A 172 -22.89 -21.95 -2.48
CA SER A 172 -22.67 -22.79 -3.67
C SER A 172 -21.41 -22.40 -4.44
N GLY A 173 -20.56 -21.57 -3.83
CA GLY A 173 -19.31 -21.12 -4.45
C GLY A 173 -18.17 -22.13 -4.29
N ILE A 174 -16.99 -21.75 -4.80
CA ILE A 174 -15.79 -22.59 -4.77
C ILE A 174 -15.37 -22.94 -3.34
N ILE A 175 -15.29 -21.94 -2.45
CA ILE A 175 -14.94 -22.13 -1.04
C ILE A 175 -16.01 -21.48 -0.16
N PRO A 176 -17.11 -22.18 0.15
CA PRO A 176 -18.15 -21.65 1.01
C PRO A 176 -17.56 -21.18 2.34
N PHE A 177 -17.84 -19.93 2.72
CA PHE A 177 -17.26 -19.38 3.96
C PHE A 177 -17.76 -20.12 5.21
N GLN A 178 -18.94 -20.74 5.14
CA GLN A 178 -19.46 -21.62 6.21
C GLN A 178 -18.49 -22.74 6.55
N ASP A 179 -17.90 -23.38 5.53
CA ASP A 179 -17.07 -24.57 5.74
C ASP A 179 -15.83 -24.25 6.59
N ASP A 180 -15.24 -23.06 6.40
CA ASP A 180 -14.13 -22.56 7.21
C ASP A 180 -14.56 -22.25 8.65
N LEU A 181 -15.71 -21.58 8.83
CA LEU A 181 -16.24 -21.27 10.16
C LEU A 181 -16.61 -22.52 10.95
N ASP A 182 -17.28 -23.49 10.32
CA ASP A 182 -17.64 -24.77 10.92
C ASP A 182 -16.39 -25.58 11.27
N HIS A 183 -15.35 -25.50 10.44
CA HIS A 183 -14.07 -26.14 10.72
C HIS A 183 -13.39 -25.55 11.95
N VAL A 184 -13.35 -24.22 12.06
CA VAL A 184 -12.81 -23.51 13.23
C VAL A 184 -13.63 -23.81 14.49
N GLU A 185 -14.95 -23.87 14.38
CA GLU A 185 -15.81 -24.21 15.52
C GLU A 185 -15.55 -25.64 16.02
N ARG A 186 -15.38 -26.61 15.12
CA ARG A 186 -15.00 -27.99 15.47
C ARG A 186 -13.64 -28.07 16.16
N ILE A 187 -12.64 -27.31 15.70
CA ILE A 187 -11.32 -27.24 16.36
C ILE A 187 -11.48 -26.75 17.80
N ILE A 188 -12.25 -25.69 18.01
CA ILE A 188 -12.44 -25.11 19.35
C ILE A 188 -13.22 -26.04 20.28
N GLN A 189 -14.22 -26.76 19.75
CA GLN A 189 -14.94 -27.79 20.51
C GLN A 189 -14.01 -28.93 20.94
N SER A 190 -13.00 -29.26 20.13
CA SER A 190 -12.00 -30.28 20.48
C SER A 190 -10.94 -29.81 21.49
N GLN A 191 -10.72 -28.50 21.62
CA GLN A 191 -9.74 -27.88 22.53
C GLN A 191 -10.37 -26.71 23.32
N PRO A 192 -11.29 -26.97 24.28
CA PRO A 192 -12.02 -25.92 24.96
C PRO A 192 -11.11 -25.07 25.86
N GLY A 193 -11.04 -23.76 25.62
CA GLY A 193 -10.51 -22.77 26.56
C GLY A 193 -9.10 -22.21 26.28
N GLU A 194 -8.38 -22.71 25.28
CA GLU A 194 -7.04 -22.20 24.96
C GLU A 194 -7.04 -21.11 23.88
N ILE A 195 -7.97 -21.15 22.92
CA ILE A 195 -7.97 -20.27 21.73
C ILE A 195 -9.37 -19.70 21.46
N SER A 196 -9.47 -18.40 21.22
CA SER A 196 -10.73 -17.73 20.86
C SER A 196 -11.02 -17.87 19.36
N LYS A 197 -12.28 -18.11 18.99
CA LYS A 197 -12.71 -18.10 17.57
C LYS A 197 -12.35 -16.80 16.86
N TRP A 198 -12.41 -15.68 17.57
CA TRP A 198 -12.07 -14.35 17.05
C TRP A 198 -10.57 -14.15 16.80
N SER A 199 -9.70 -14.91 17.49
CA SER A 199 -8.27 -14.88 17.21
C SER A 199 -7.86 -15.76 16.02
N LEU A 200 -8.68 -16.75 15.65
CA LEU A 200 -8.45 -17.58 14.46
C LEU A 200 -9.07 -16.95 13.21
N ARG A 201 -10.29 -16.41 13.33
CA ARG A 201 -11.02 -15.73 12.27
C ARG A 201 -11.67 -14.45 12.83
N PRO A 202 -11.04 -13.28 12.67
CA PRO A 202 -11.60 -12.00 13.13
C PRO A 202 -12.71 -11.52 12.19
N THR A 203 -13.87 -12.19 12.23
CA THR A 203 -14.99 -11.91 11.33
C THR A 203 -16.32 -11.70 12.03
N LEU A 204 -17.08 -10.69 11.62
CA LEU A 204 -18.44 -10.46 12.07
C LEU A 204 -19.43 -11.52 11.56
N LEU A 205 -19.01 -12.41 10.64
CA LEU A 205 -19.85 -13.49 10.12
C LEU A 205 -20.26 -14.51 11.20
N TRP A 206 -19.52 -14.60 12.31
CA TRP A 206 -19.91 -15.38 13.49
C TRP A 206 -21.26 -14.99 14.11
N LEU A 207 -21.82 -13.83 13.75
CA LEU A 207 -23.08 -13.32 14.27
C LEU A 207 -24.29 -13.69 13.38
N PHE A 208 -24.05 -14.38 12.26
CA PHE A 208 -25.06 -14.71 11.27
C PHE A 208 -25.14 -16.23 11.07
N ASP A 209 -26.34 -16.79 11.15
CA ASP A 209 -26.54 -18.25 11.13
C ASP A 209 -26.87 -18.81 9.73
N ASN A 210 -27.15 -17.97 8.72
CA ASN A 210 -27.90 -18.40 7.50
C ASN A 210 -27.23 -18.13 6.13
N GLY A 211 -25.91 -18.13 6.00
CA GLY A 211 -25.26 -17.95 4.67
C GLY A 211 -25.30 -16.53 4.07
N THR A 212 -26.38 -15.79 4.35
CA THR A 212 -26.66 -14.43 3.87
C THR A 212 -25.88 -13.33 4.60
N GLY A 213 -25.15 -13.69 5.66
CA GLY A 213 -24.33 -12.76 6.44
C GLY A 213 -23.33 -11.99 5.59
N MET A 214 -22.76 -12.62 4.56
CA MET A 214 -21.78 -11.97 3.67
C MET A 214 -22.39 -10.79 2.91
N HIS A 215 -23.59 -10.92 2.35
CA HIS A 215 -24.25 -9.83 1.63
C HIS A 215 -24.62 -8.67 2.55
N THR A 216 -24.96 -8.97 3.80
CA THR A 216 -25.21 -7.94 4.82
C THR A 216 -23.93 -7.14 5.09
N LEU A 217 -22.78 -7.82 5.23
CA LEU A 217 -21.49 -7.14 5.39
C LEU A 217 -21.08 -6.33 4.15
N PHE A 218 -21.31 -6.86 2.94
CA PHE A 218 -21.08 -6.11 1.70
C PHE A 218 -21.96 -4.86 1.63
N LEU A 219 -23.24 -4.96 1.97
CA LEU A 219 -24.17 -3.83 1.97
C LEU A 219 -23.73 -2.76 2.98
N ILE A 220 -23.46 -3.15 4.23
CA ILE A 220 -23.01 -2.22 5.29
C ILE A 220 -21.69 -1.57 4.91
N GLY A 221 -20.71 -2.36 4.42
CA GLY A 221 -19.41 -1.87 3.98
C GLY A 221 -19.50 -0.91 2.80
N THR A 222 -20.33 -1.22 1.80
CA THR A 222 -20.60 -0.37 0.63
C THR A 222 -21.23 0.96 1.04
N LEU A 223 -22.24 0.93 1.92
CA LEU A 223 -22.87 2.13 2.46
C LEU A 223 -21.88 2.97 3.28
N ALA A 224 -21.05 2.33 4.10
CA ALA A 224 -20.01 3.02 4.86
C ALA A 224 -18.97 3.69 3.92
N ALA A 225 -18.52 2.99 2.89
CA ALA A 225 -17.60 3.53 1.88
C ALA A 225 -18.23 4.72 1.11
N LEU A 226 -19.52 4.63 0.78
CA LEU A 226 -20.27 5.75 0.18
C LEU A 226 -20.35 6.95 1.14
N LEU A 227 -20.65 6.72 2.42
CA LEU A 227 -20.66 7.77 3.43
C LEU A 227 -19.28 8.43 3.59
N LEU A 228 -18.19 7.66 3.51
CA LEU A 228 -16.82 8.20 3.49
C LEU A 228 -16.55 9.03 2.24
N THR A 229 -17.02 8.57 1.07
CA THR A 229 -16.92 9.29 -0.22
C THR A 229 -17.67 10.62 -0.18
N ILE A 230 -18.82 10.69 0.47
CA ILE A 230 -19.61 11.92 0.69
C ILE A 230 -19.15 12.67 1.96
N GLY A 231 -18.28 12.05 2.76
CA GLY A 231 -17.68 12.49 4.03
C GLY A 231 -18.66 12.86 5.12
N ILE A 232 -19.65 12.00 5.29
CA ILE A 232 -20.52 11.98 6.45
C ILE A 232 -19.89 11.01 7.45
N LEU A 233 -19.66 11.47 8.68
CA LEU A 233 -19.07 10.70 9.79
C LEU A 233 -17.83 9.89 9.36
N PRO A 234 -16.79 10.52 8.77
CA PRO A 234 -15.72 9.79 8.08
C PRO A 234 -14.97 8.80 8.97
N HIS A 235 -14.77 9.13 10.26
CA HIS A 235 -14.16 8.22 11.23
C HIS A 235 -15.00 6.95 11.48
N ILE A 236 -16.33 7.06 11.60
CA ILE A 236 -17.23 5.89 11.74
C ILE A 236 -17.26 5.09 10.45
N ALA A 237 -17.36 5.79 9.32
CA ALA A 237 -17.37 5.18 8.00
C ALA A 237 -16.10 4.33 7.76
N ILE A 238 -14.92 4.81 8.18
CA ILE A 238 -13.67 4.04 8.12
C ILE A 238 -13.73 2.83 9.07
N ILE A 239 -14.13 3.00 10.34
CA ILE A 239 -14.20 1.88 11.31
C ILE A 239 -15.10 0.76 10.78
N VAL A 240 -16.29 1.12 10.28
CA VAL A 240 -17.27 0.17 9.74
C VAL A 240 -16.72 -0.47 8.46
N SER A 241 -16.17 0.31 7.54
CA SER A 241 -15.56 -0.23 6.31
C SER A 241 -14.44 -1.21 6.62
N TRP A 242 -13.54 -0.85 7.55
CA TRP A 242 -12.44 -1.71 7.99
C TRP A 242 -12.96 -3.01 8.61
N ALA A 243 -13.94 -2.93 9.52
CA ALA A 243 -14.52 -4.09 10.18
C ALA A 243 -15.24 -5.04 9.20
N CYS A 244 -16.01 -4.51 8.25
CA CYS A 244 -16.64 -5.30 7.19
C CYS A 244 -15.60 -5.94 6.27
N TYR A 245 -14.57 -5.19 5.87
CA TYR A 245 -13.57 -5.68 4.92
C TYR A 245 -12.68 -6.77 5.54
N ILE A 246 -12.22 -6.61 6.79
CA ILE A 246 -11.43 -7.66 7.47
C ILE A 246 -12.28 -8.90 7.73
N SER A 247 -13.58 -8.73 8.01
CA SER A 247 -14.49 -9.85 8.23
C SER A 247 -14.63 -10.74 7.00
N LEU A 248 -14.76 -10.12 5.81
CA LEU A 248 -14.79 -10.84 4.54
C LEU A 248 -13.42 -11.43 4.21
N ALA A 249 -12.35 -10.63 4.37
CA ALA A 249 -10.99 -11.05 4.03
C ALA A 249 -10.48 -12.25 4.87
N SER A 250 -11.00 -12.41 6.09
CA SER A 250 -10.62 -13.49 7.01
C SER A 250 -11.16 -14.86 6.61
N VAL A 251 -12.24 -14.93 5.84
CA VAL A 251 -12.90 -16.19 5.44
C VAL A 251 -12.79 -16.45 3.93
N ALA A 252 -12.29 -15.50 3.17
CA ALA A 252 -12.22 -15.55 1.71
C ALA A 252 -10.81 -15.88 1.21
N GLU A 253 -10.01 -16.63 1.99
CA GLU A 253 -8.71 -17.12 1.53
C GLU A 253 -8.91 -18.28 0.54
N PRO A 254 -8.17 -18.34 -0.58
CA PRO A 254 -7.05 -17.47 -0.95
C PRO A 254 -7.46 -16.19 -1.72
N PHE A 255 -8.73 -16.07 -2.12
CA PHE A 255 -9.22 -14.99 -3.00
C PHE A 255 -9.02 -13.57 -2.46
N MET A 256 -8.87 -13.37 -1.15
CA MET A 256 -8.56 -12.07 -0.52
C MET A 256 -7.16 -11.97 0.08
N ASN A 257 -6.26 -12.93 -0.17
CA ASN A 257 -4.91 -12.93 0.42
C ASN A 257 -3.88 -12.17 -0.46
N PHE A 258 -4.28 -11.02 -0.98
CA PHE A 258 -3.46 -10.23 -1.90
C PHE A 258 -2.95 -8.93 -1.25
N GLN A 259 -1.82 -8.42 -1.74
CA GLN A 259 -1.17 -7.23 -1.15
C GLN A 259 -2.03 -5.96 -1.21
N TRP A 260 -2.92 -5.84 -2.20
CA TRP A 260 -3.83 -4.69 -2.29
C TRP A 260 -4.96 -4.72 -1.27
N ASP A 261 -5.43 -5.90 -0.89
CA ASP A 261 -6.42 -6.06 0.19
C ASP A 261 -5.80 -5.69 1.54
N ALA A 262 -4.55 -6.12 1.76
CA ALA A 262 -3.75 -5.75 2.93
C ALA A 262 -3.46 -4.23 2.97
N LEU A 263 -3.08 -3.63 1.83
CA LEU A 263 -2.85 -2.20 1.73
C LEU A 263 -4.11 -1.38 2.03
N LEU A 264 -5.28 -1.82 1.57
CA LEU A 264 -6.55 -1.14 1.84
C LEU A 264 -6.88 -1.16 3.34
N LEU A 265 -6.75 -2.32 3.99
CA LEU A 265 -6.99 -2.46 5.43
C LEU A 265 -6.03 -1.60 6.26
N GLU A 266 -4.75 -1.64 5.94
CA GLU A 266 -3.73 -0.80 6.58
C GLU A 266 -3.98 0.69 6.34
N THR A 267 -4.37 1.09 5.12
CA THR A 267 -4.70 2.49 4.80
C THR A 267 -5.93 2.95 5.57
N LEU A 268 -7.00 2.16 5.63
CA LEU A 268 -8.20 2.46 6.41
C LEU A 268 -7.85 2.65 7.89
N PHE A 269 -7.12 1.71 8.49
CA PHE A 269 -6.71 1.78 9.89
C PHE A 269 -5.90 3.05 10.20
N LEU A 270 -4.86 3.36 9.42
CA LEU A 270 -4.03 4.54 9.66
C LEU A 270 -4.78 5.85 9.41
N SER A 271 -5.75 5.84 8.48
CA SER A 271 -6.56 7.00 8.15
C SER A 271 -7.49 7.46 9.27
N LEU A 272 -7.78 6.59 10.26
CA LEU A 272 -8.52 6.97 11.49
C LEU A 272 -7.87 8.12 12.26
N PHE A 273 -6.54 8.24 12.16
CA PHE A 273 -5.76 9.29 12.82
C PHE A 273 -5.59 10.54 11.95
N LEU A 274 -5.99 10.47 10.67
CA LEU A 274 -5.87 11.54 9.68
C LEU A 274 -7.21 12.26 9.47
N VAL A 275 -8.29 11.52 9.27
CA VAL A 275 -9.60 12.11 8.96
C VAL A 275 -10.21 12.83 10.17
N PRO A 276 -11.02 13.88 9.95
CA PRO A 276 -11.64 14.61 11.05
C PRO A 276 -12.70 13.78 11.79
N TRP A 277 -12.76 13.96 13.10
CA TRP A 277 -13.87 13.45 13.92
C TRP A 277 -15.01 14.47 13.92
N SER A 278 -15.73 14.53 12.80
CA SER A 278 -16.86 15.45 12.60
C SER A 278 -18.08 14.71 12.05
N TYR A 279 -19.25 15.34 12.16
CA TYR A 279 -20.47 14.86 11.54
C TYR A 279 -20.41 14.91 10.01
N GLN A 280 -19.90 16.01 9.47
CA GLN A 280 -19.68 16.17 8.04
C GLN A 280 -18.36 16.91 7.82
N ASP A 281 -17.56 16.40 6.91
CA ASP A 281 -16.30 17.01 6.52
C ASP A 281 -16.55 17.90 5.28
N GLN A 282 -16.66 19.20 5.50
CA GLN A 282 -16.99 20.16 4.46
C GLN A 282 -15.71 20.88 3.98
N PRO A 283 -15.53 21.09 2.67
CA PRO A 283 -14.32 21.71 2.12
C PRO A 283 -14.05 23.10 2.73
N LYS A 284 -15.09 23.89 2.99
CA LYS A 284 -14.97 25.24 3.58
C LYS A 284 -14.36 25.25 4.98
N TYR A 285 -14.53 24.16 5.74
CA TYR A 285 -14.11 24.02 7.14
C TYR A 285 -13.13 22.86 7.34
N ALA A 286 -12.49 22.39 6.26
CA ALA A 286 -11.56 21.28 6.31
C ALA A 286 -10.41 21.61 7.29
N PRO A 287 -10.24 20.84 8.37
CA PRO A 287 -9.18 21.08 9.33
C PRO A 287 -7.82 20.67 8.75
N GLU A 288 -6.74 21.23 9.31
CA GLU A 288 -5.40 20.70 9.05
C GLU A 288 -5.31 19.27 9.60
N PRO A 289 -4.88 18.28 8.78
CA PRO A 289 -4.71 16.91 9.25
C PRO A 289 -3.76 16.83 10.45
N TYR A 290 -4.06 15.95 11.39
CA TYR A 290 -3.18 15.78 12.55
C TYR A 290 -1.80 15.29 12.11
N PHE A 291 -0.75 15.90 12.67
CA PHE A 291 0.64 15.65 12.30
C PHE A 291 0.97 14.15 12.26
N LEU A 292 0.72 13.39 13.33
CA LEU A 292 1.06 11.96 13.35
C LEU A 292 0.25 11.15 12.34
N GLY A 293 -1.03 11.45 12.13
CA GLY A 293 -1.86 10.78 11.12
C GLY A 293 -1.31 10.99 9.71
N ARG A 294 -0.91 12.22 9.39
CA ARG A 294 -0.24 12.55 8.12
C ARG A 294 1.08 11.79 7.95
N TRP A 295 1.90 11.75 9.01
CA TRP A 295 3.18 11.04 8.98
C TRP A 295 3.02 9.53 8.84
N LEU A 296 2.01 8.93 9.46
CA LEU A 296 1.68 7.52 9.29
C LEU A 296 1.38 7.18 7.82
N VAL A 297 0.59 8.01 7.13
CA VAL A 297 0.30 7.83 5.71
C VAL A 297 1.54 8.05 4.83
N TRP A 298 2.38 9.05 5.15
CA TRP A 298 3.66 9.25 4.46
C TRP A 298 4.62 8.07 4.66
N LEU A 299 4.69 7.52 5.88
CA LEU A 299 5.49 6.34 6.19
C LEU A 299 4.94 5.09 5.51
N LEU A 300 3.61 4.93 5.39
CA LEU A 300 3.01 3.84 4.62
C LEU A 300 3.38 3.93 3.15
N LEU A 301 3.28 5.11 2.53
CA LEU A 301 3.68 5.31 1.14
C LEU A 301 5.18 5.04 0.96
N PHE A 302 6.02 5.53 1.88
CA PHE A 302 7.45 5.22 1.87
C PHE A 302 7.69 3.71 1.95
N LYS A 303 7.08 3.04 2.94
CA LYS A 303 7.23 1.60 3.16
C LYS A 303 6.81 0.81 1.92
N LEU A 304 5.64 1.09 1.36
CA LEU A 304 5.12 0.45 0.16
C LEU A 304 6.11 0.53 -1.01
N MET A 305 6.57 1.75 -1.33
CA MET A 305 7.45 1.97 -2.48
C MET A 305 8.86 1.40 -2.24
N PHE A 306 9.41 1.65 -1.06
CA PHE A 306 10.77 1.25 -0.72
C PHE A 306 10.92 -0.26 -0.55
N GLU A 307 10.01 -0.93 0.16
CA GLU A 307 10.03 -2.39 0.27
C GLU A 307 9.85 -3.04 -1.11
N SER A 308 8.96 -2.51 -1.95
CA SER A 308 8.78 -3.01 -3.33
C SER A 308 10.04 -2.91 -4.19
N GLY A 309 10.89 -1.89 -3.97
CA GLY A 309 12.18 -1.76 -4.64
C GLY A 309 13.28 -2.62 -4.02
N LEU A 310 13.34 -2.69 -2.68
CA LEU A 310 14.40 -3.39 -1.94
C LEU A 310 14.43 -4.88 -2.30
N VAL A 311 13.26 -5.51 -2.28
CA VAL A 311 13.10 -6.96 -2.50
C VAL A 311 13.58 -7.43 -3.87
N LYS A 312 13.62 -6.53 -4.87
CA LYS A 312 14.12 -6.84 -6.22
C LYS A 312 15.60 -7.18 -6.24
N PHE A 313 16.37 -6.69 -5.27
CA PHE A 313 17.81 -6.91 -5.17
C PHE A 313 18.21 -7.92 -4.10
N THR A 314 17.28 -8.32 -3.23
CA THR A 314 17.57 -9.22 -2.10
C THR A 314 17.01 -10.63 -2.29
N TYR A 315 16.00 -10.80 -3.14
CA TYR A 315 15.44 -12.10 -3.50
C TYR A 315 15.98 -12.59 -4.84
N PHE A 316 16.31 -13.87 -4.90
CA PHE A 316 16.93 -14.53 -6.06
C PHE A 316 16.10 -15.73 -6.51
N SER A 317 16.18 -16.03 -7.80
CA SER A 317 15.59 -17.24 -8.41
C SER A 317 16.22 -18.52 -7.84
N ALA A 318 15.58 -19.67 -8.07
CA ALA A 318 16.06 -20.96 -7.56
C ALA A 318 17.46 -21.36 -8.06
N ASP A 319 17.85 -20.86 -9.24
CA ASP A 319 19.18 -21.00 -9.84
C ASP A 319 20.21 -19.96 -9.35
N GLY A 320 19.79 -19.04 -8.48
CA GLY A 320 20.62 -17.95 -7.96
C GLY A 320 20.70 -16.71 -8.85
N SER A 321 19.97 -16.66 -9.98
CA SER A 321 19.93 -15.50 -10.87
C SER A 321 19.08 -14.35 -10.32
N ASN A 322 19.33 -13.12 -10.80
CA ASN A 322 18.52 -11.94 -10.47
C ASN A 322 18.36 -11.01 -11.68
N THR A 323 17.23 -11.16 -12.38
CA THR A 323 16.87 -10.40 -13.59
C THR A 323 16.72 -8.89 -13.35
N TRP A 324 16.44 -8.46 -12.12
CA TRP A 324 16.41 -7.03 -11.77
C TRP A 324 17.82 -6.46 -11.74
N SER A 325 18.76 -7.18 -11.12
CA SER A 325 20.17 -6.79 -11.08
C SER A 325 20.80 -6.81 -12.48
N ASP A 326 20.37 -7.76 -13.32
CA ASP A 326 20.88 -7.93 -14.69
C ASP A 326 20.22 -6.98 -15.72
N LEU A 327 19.25 -6.15 -15.30
CA LEU A 327 18.49 -5.22 -16.15
C LEU A 327 17.69 -5.89 -17.28
N THR A 328 17.19 -7.10 -17.07
CA THR A 328 16.41 -7.88 -18.07
C THR A 328 14.96 -8.12 -17.63
N ALA A 329 14.57 -7.74 -16.40
CA ALA A 329 13.26 -8.06 -15.85
C ALA A 329 12.05 -7.58 -16.71
N LEU A 330 12.15 -6.42 -17.38
CA LEU A 330 11.07 -5.90 -18.23
C LEU A 330 10.95 -6.62 -19.59
N GLU A 331 11.96 -7.38 -20.03
CA GLU A 331 11.86 -8.22 -21.22
C GLU A 331 10.77 -9.30 -21.05
N TYR A 332 10.54 -9.73 -19.80
CA TYR A 332 9.54 -10.74 -19.44
C TYR A 332 8.25 -10.12 -18.88
N HIS A 333 8.37 -9.08 -18.06
CA HIS A 333 7.27 -8.56 -17.25
C HIS A 333 5.97 -8.27 -18.02
N TYR A 334 6.07 -7.69 -19.22
CA TYR A 334 4.91 -7.25 -19.98
C TYR A 334 3.96 -8.39 -20.36
N TRP A 335 4.49 -9.59 -20.61
CA TRP A 335 3.68 -10.75 -20.97
C TRP A 335 3.56 -11.77 -19.83
N THR A 336 4.47 -11.84 -18.86
CA THR A 336 4.39 -12.83 -17.76
C THR A 336 3.51 -12.39 -16.58
N GLN A 337 3.20 -11.10 -16.47
CA GLN A 337 2.32 -10.58 -15.42
C GLN A 337 0.92 -11.25 -15.38
N PRO A 338 0.21 -11.28 -14.24
CA PRO A 338 -1.03 -12.04 -14.09
C PRO A 338 -2.07 -11.77 -15.17
N ILE A 339 -2.44 -10.50 -15.36
CA ILE A 339 -3.38 -10.08 -16.41
C ILE A 339 -2.85 -8.83 -17.13
N PRO A 340 -2.14 -9.00 -18.26
CA PRO A 340 -1.63 -7.89 -19.03
C PRO A 340 -2.74 -7.10 -19.71
N SER A 341 -2.43 -5.87 -20.10
CA SER A 341 -3.30 -5.05 -20.94
C SER A 341 -2.88 -5.19 -22.41
N TRP A 342 -3.75 -4.80 -23.34
CA TRP A 342 -3.39 -4.73 -24.76
C TRP A 342 -2.23 -3.76 -25.01
N ILE A 343 -2.03 -2.76 -24.14
CA ILE A 343 -0.90 -1.82 -24.22
C ILE A 343 0.41 -2.53 -23.89
N SER A 344 0.41 -3.54 -23.01
CA SER A 344 1.59 -4.33 -22.67
C SER A 344 2.22 -4.98 -23.90
N TRP A 345 1.40 -5.44 -24.85
CA TRP A 345 1.89 -6.01 -26.11
C TRP A 345 2.71 -4.98 -26.88
N TYR A 346 2.22 -3.75 -27.03
CA TYR A 346 2.96 -2.67 -27.72
C TYR A 346 4.26 -2.30 -27.00
N PHE A 347 4.27 -2.28 -25.67
CA PHE A 347 5.48 -2.02 -24.90
C PHE A 347 6.51 -3.14 -25.05
N HIS A 348 6.06 -4.39 -25.15
CA HIS A 348 6.94 -5.54 -25.36
C HIS A 348 7.65 -5.51 -26.72
N GLN A 349 7.05 -4.88 -27.75
CA GLN A 349 7.68 -4.72 -29.06
C GLN A 349 8.75 -3.61 -29.09
N LEU A 350 8.92 -2.84 -28.01
CA LEU A 350 9.90 -1.76 -27.98
C LEU A 350 11.34 -2.32 -27.94
N PRO A 351 12.33 -1.58 -28.47
CA PRO A 351 13.72 -2.01 -28.37
C PRO A 351 14.20 -2.13 -26.92
N SER A 352 15.00 -3.15 -26.62
CA SER A 352 15.46 -3.49 -25.25
C SER A 352 16.20 -2.37 -24.50
N TRP A 353 16.73 -1.35 -25.19
CA TRP A 353 17.32 -0.19 -24.50
C TRP A 353 16.25 0.64 -23.77
N ILE A 354 15.00 0.65 -24.25
CA ILE A 354 13.88 1.32 -23.57
C ILE A 354 13.52 0.58 -22.27
N ASP A 355 13.57 -0.75 -22.27
CA ASP A 355 13.37 -1.56 -21.08
C ASP A 355 14.41 -1.25 -20.00
N LYS A 356 15.69 -1.15 -20.40
CA LYS A 356 16.78 -0.77 -19.47
C LYS A 356 16.59 0.62 -18.88
N VAL A 357 16.17 1.60 -19.70
CA VAL A 357 15.84 2.95 -19.20
C VAL A 357 14.64 2.91 -18.25
N SER A 358 13.61 2.13 -18.59
CA SER A 358 12.40 1.99 -17.79
C SER A 358 12.69 1.31 -16.44
N LEU A 359 13.60 0.33 -16.41
CA LEU A 359 14.10 -0.29 -15.18
C LEU A 359 14.86 0.71 -14.30
N VAL A 360 15.75 1.52 -14.86
CA VAL A 360 16.44 2.58 -14.09
C VAL A 360 15.45 3.58 -13.51
N LEU A 361 14.43 3.99 -14.29
CA LEU A 361 13.36 4.86 -13.79
C LEU A 361 12.52 4.18 -12.69
N THR A 362 12.28 2.88 -12.81
CA THR A 362 11.60 2.08 -11.78
C THR A 362 12.39 2.11 -10.48
N TYR A 363 13.71 1.90 -10.53
CA TYR A 363 14.57 1.96 -9.35
C TYR A 363 14.62 3.36 -8.75
N LEU A 364 14.64 4.40 -9.58
CA LEU A 364 14.53 5.77 -9.08
C LEU A 364 13.20 6.01 -8.36
N CYS A 365 12.08 5.50 -8.88
CA CYS A 365 10.76 5.67 -8.29
C CYS A 365 10.57 4.86 -7.01
N GLU A 366 11.12 3.65 -6.93
CA GLU A 366 10.93 2.76 -5.79
C GLU A 366 12.00 2.93 -4.70
N LEU A 367 13.23 3.31 -5.04
CA LEU A 367 14.33 3.45 -4.08
C LEU A 367 14.78 4.90 -3.87
N GLY A 368 14.62 5.79 -4.85
CA GLY A 368 15.06 7.19 -4.74
C GLY A 368 13.97 8.15 -4.26
N LEU A 369 12.88 8.25 -5.02
CA LEU A 369 11.77 9.17 -4.76
C LEU A 369 11.10 9.01 -3.38
N PRO A 370 11.04 7.83 -2.75
CA PRO A 370 10.44 7.72 -1.42
C PRO A 370 11.19 8.54 -0.36
N PHE A 371 12.51 8.68 -0.45
CA PHE A 371 13.27 9.56 0.47
C PHE A 371 12.91 11.02 0.31
N PHE A 372 12.47 11.43 -0.89
CA PHE A 372 12.08 12.81 -1.16
C PHE A 372 10.76 13.19 -0.47
N ILE A 373 9.97 12.21 0.00
CA ILE A 373 8.78 12.44 0.84
C ILE A 373 9.12 13.27 2.08
N PHE A 374 10.29 13.01 2.68
CA PHE A 374 10.71 13.67 3.93
C PHE A 374 11.53 14.94 3.69
N LEU A 375 11.81 15.28 2.42
CA LEU A 375 12.58 16.46 2.04
C LEU A 375 11.69 17.71 1.90
N PRO A 376 12.30 18.91 1.78
CA PRO A 376 11.57 20.16 1.58
C PRO A 376 10.61 20.15 0.38
N ARG A 377 9.66 21.09 0.40
CA ARG A 377 8.51 21.18 -0.51
C ARG A 377 8.76 20.75 -1.95
N ARG A 378 9.80 21.24 -2.62
CA ARG A 378 10.04 20.92 -4.04
C ARG A 378 10.36 19.46 -4.29
N PHE A 379 11.18 18.85 -3.43
CA PHE A 379 11.53 17.44 -3.54
C PHE A 379 10.32 16.54 -3.24
N ARG A 380 9.52 16.90 -2.24
CA ARG A 380 8.28 16.18 -1.94
C ARG A 380 7.23 16.28 -3.05
N ARG A 381 7.12 17.43 -3.71
CA ARG A 381 6.29 17.59 -4.93
C ARG A 381 6.82 16.74 -6.09
N LEU A 382 8.14 16.67 -6.25
CA LEU A 382 8.77 15.79 -7.23
C LEU A 382 8.46 14.32 -6.93
N SER A 383 8.54 13.89 -5.67
CA SER A 383 8.12 12.55 -5.23
C SER A 383 6.66 12.29 -5.57
N CYS A 384 5.76 13.21 -5.21
CA CYS A 384 4.33 13.13 -5.53
C CYS A 384 4.07 12.92 -7.04
N LEU A 385 4.64 13.78 -7.89
CA LEU A 385 4.46 13.67 -9.35
C LEU A 385 5.10 12.41 -9.93
N GLY A 386 6.33 12.10 -9.53
CA GLY A 386 7.06 10.95 -10.06
C GLY A 386 6.38 9.63 -9.69
N LEU A 387 5.92 9.50 -8.44
CA LEU A 387 5.18 8.33 -7.99
C LEU A 387 3.82 8.21 -8.67
N ILE A 388 3.05 9.30 -8.83
CA ILE A 388 1.78 9.27 -9.57
C ILE A 388 2.02 8.86 -11.03
N ALA A 389 3.01 9.46 -11.70
CA ALA A 389 3.35 9.10 -13.08
C ALA A 389 3.75 7.62 -13.19
N PHE A 390 4.54 7.12 -12.25
CA PHE A 390 4.91 5.71 -12.17
C PHE A 390 3.69 4.78 -12.01
N GLN A 391 2.76 5.10 -11.11
CA GLN A 391 1.51 4.33 -10.95
C GLN A 391 0.64 4.36 -12.21
N VAL A 392 0.56 5.49 -12.91
CA VAL A 392 -0.19 5.62 -14.17
C VAL A 392 0.44 4.74 -15.25
N LEU A 393 1.77 4.70 -15.36
CA LEU A 393 2.45 3.83 -16.32
C LEU A 393 2.17 2.35 -16.02
N ILE A 394 2.21 1.93 -14.75
CA ILE A 394 1.86 0.56 -14.35
C ILE A 394 0.41 0.23 -14.72
N ILE A 395 -0.53 1.15 -14.48
CA ILE A 395 -1.94 0.98 -14.88
C ILE A 395 -2.07 0.77 -16.38
N LEU A 396 -1.35 1.55 -17.19
CA LEU A 396 -1.41 1.42 -18.64
C LEU A 396 -0.92 0.05 -19.10
N THR A 397 0.14 -0.46 -18.50
CA THR A 397 0.79 -1.70 -18.93
C THR A 397 0.33 -2.95 -18.19
N GLY A 398 -0.69 -2.91 -17.33
CA GLY A 398 -1.14 -4.09 -16.59
C GLY A 398 -2.39 -3.84 -15.74
N ASN A 399 -3.16 -4.90 -15.44
CA ASN A 399 -4.38 -4.80 -14.65
C ASN A 399 -4.16 -5.25 -13.20
N TYR A 400 -4.02 -4.31 -12.27
CA TYR A 400 -3.84 -4.57 -10.82
C TYR A 400 -5.02 -4.11 -9.97
N GLY A 401 -6.22 -4.06 -10.56
CA GLY A 401 -7.45 -3.64 -9.89
C GLY A 401 -7.33 -2.24 -9.26
N PHE A 402 -7.79 -2.10 -8.02
CA PHE A 402 -7.77 -0.81 -7.32
C PHE A 402 -6.42 -0.45 -6.67
N PHE A 403 -5.41 -1.32 -6.76
CA PHE A 403 -4.11 -1.15 -6.09
C PHE A 403 -3.40 0.15 -6.47
N ASN A 404 -3.16 0.36 -7.77
CA ASN A 404 -2.43 1.55 -8.23
C ASN A 404 -3.20 2.84 -7.94
N LEU A 405 -4.54 2.79 -8.03
CA LEU A 405 -5.39 3.92 -7.66
C LEU A 405 -5.26 4.25 -6.17
N LEU A 406 -5.23 3.25 -5.29
CA LEU A 406 -4.99 3.45 -3.86
C LEU A 406 -3.62 4.09 -3.61
N THR A 407 -2.58 3.64 -4.31
CA THR A 407 -1.24 4.24 -4.21
C THR A 407 -1.21 5.69 -4.70
N ILE A 408 -1.94 6.04 -5.77
CA ILE A 408 -2.12 7.42 -6.22
C ILE A 408 -2.82 8.26 -5.14
N VAL A 409 -3.83 7.71 -4.47
CA VAL A 409 -4.50 8.39 -3.34
C VAL A 409 -3.54 8.65 -2.19
N LEU A 410 -2.65 7.72 -1.86
CA LEU A 410 -1.58 7.94 -0.88
C LEU A 410 -0.62 9.07 -1.32
N CYS A 411 -0.28 9.14 -2.61
CA CYS A 411 0.59 10.19 -3.15
C CYS A 411 -0.03 11.59 -3.05
N ILE A 412 -1.35 11.72 -3.17
CA ILE A 412 -2.07 13.01 -3.05
C ILE A 412 -1.82 13.66 -1.68
N MET A 413 -1.59 12.87 -0.62
CA MET A 413 -1.25 13.40 0.71
C MET A 413 0.10 14.12 0.80
N LEU A 414 0.93 14.03 -0.25
CA LEU A 414 2.18 14.79 -0.36
C LEU A 414 1.98 16.21 -0.91
N ALA A 415 0.84 16.47 -1.57
CA ALA A 415 0.54 17.76 -2.17
C ALA A 415 0.14 18.80 -1.12
N ASP A 416 0.91 19.88 -0.99
CA ASP A 416 0.57 20.99 -0.11
C ASP A 416 -0.44 21.95 -0.75
N ASP A 417 -1.20 22.67 0.07
CA ASP A 417 -2.29 23.55 -0.37
C ASP A 417 -1.83 24.67 -1.32
N GLN A 418 -0.55 25.08 -1.27
CA GLN A 418 -0.02 26.13 -2.17
C GLN A 418 0.10 25.64 -3.62
N TRP A 419 -0.04 24.34 -3.87
CA TRP A 419 -0.10 23.81 -5.24
C TRP A 419 -1.47 24.02 -5.89
N PHE A 420 -2.53 24.16 -5.09
CA PHE A 420 -3.91 24.30 -5.54
C PHE A 420 -4.40 25.75 -5.62
N PHE A 421 -3.47 26.72 -5.58
CA PHE A 421 -3.68 28.14 -5.26
C PHE A 421 -4.75 28.88 -6.12
N ASN A 422 -5.17 28.30 -7.26
CA ASN A 422 -6.14 28.92 -8.16
C ASN A 422 -7.46 28.14 -8.38
N LEU A 423 -7.54 26.84 -8.04
CA LEU A 423 -8.70 26.01 -8.42
C LEU A 423 -9.72 25.81 -7.29
N LEU A 424 -9.24 25.72 -6.04
CA LEU A 424 -10.07 25.30 -4.90
C LEU A 424 -9.95 26.21 -3.67
N GLN A 425 -8.98 27.14 -3.65
CA GLN A 425 -8.70 27.98 -2.48
C GLN A 425 -9.84 28.96 -2.15
N ASP A 426 -10.62 29.41 -3.14
CA ASP A 426 -11.81 30.24 -2.89
C ASP A 426 -12.97 29.46 -2.26
N ARG A 427 -12.99 28.13 -2.44
CA ARG A 427 -14.02 27.24 -1.86
C ARG A 427 -13.61 26.69 -0.49
N ILE A 428 -12.31 26.57 -0.24
CA ILE A 428 -11.74 26.02 1.00
C ILE A 428 -11.32 27.20 1.86
N GLY A 429 -12.11 27.50 2.88
CA GLY A 429 -12.04 28.76 3.63
C GLY A 429 -10.63 29.10 4.13
N THR A 430 -10.23 30.35 3.96
CA THR A 430 -8.97 30.92 4.46
C THR A 430 -8.96 31.09 5.99
N ARG A 431 -10.08 30.86 6.67
CA ARG A 431 -10.16 30.93 8.13
C ARG A 431 -9.38 29.78 8.74
N THR A 432 -8.20 30.09 9.27
CA THR A 432 -7.67 29.42 10.47
C THR A 432 -8.79 29.40 11.49
N SER A 433 -9.46 28.26 11.69
CA SER A 433 -10.41 28.11 12.77
C SER A 433 -9.65 28.33 14.07
N THR A 434 -9.88 29.49 14.66
CA THR A 434 -9.59 29.83 16.04
C THR A 434 -9.87 28.64 16.96
N SER A 435 -8.82 28.23 17.68
CA SER A 435 -8.83 27.34 18.84
C SER A 435 -9.99 26.32 18.91
N GLN A 436 -9.81 25.14 18.32
CA GLN A 436 -10.49 23.97 18.87
C GLN A 436 -9.93 23.76 20.28
N ARG A 437 -10.73 24.09 21.31
CA ARG A 437 -10.50 23.63 22.68
C ARG A 437 -10.26 22.12 22.60
N SER A 438 -9.09 21.67 23.07
CA SER A 438 -8.76 20.25 23.04
C SER A 438 -9.80 19.49 23.87
N SER A 439 -10.67 18.74 23.20
CA SER A 439 -11.60 17.85 23.88
C SER A 439 -10.82 16.68 24.49
N MET A 440 -11.42 15.99 25.46
CA MET A 440 -10.86 14.74 26.00
C MET A 440 -10.59 13.72 24.87
N ASN A 441 -11.45 13.72 23.84
CA ASN A 441 -11.33 12.88 22.65
C ASN A 441 -10.07 13.23 21.83
N ASP A 442 -9.70 14.52 21.71
CA ASP A 442 -8.47 14.92 21.02
C ASP A 442 -7.21 14.48 21.77
N ARG A 443 -7.25 14.38 23.10
CA ARG A 443 -6.11 13.84 23.86
C ARG A 443 -5.99 12.32 23.66
N ALA A 444 -7.10 11.59 23.77
CA ALA A 444 -7.13 10.14 23.53
C ALA A 444 -6.65 9.80 22.11
N ARG A 445 -7.14 10.50 21.09
CA ARG A 445 -6.72 10.33 19.69
C ARG A 445 -5.21 10.53 19.53
N ARG A 446 -4.63 11.55 20.17
CA ARG A 446 -3.18 11.81 20.09
C ARG A 446 -2.35 10.70 20.73
N ILE A 447 -2.81 10.15 21.85
CA ILE A 447 -2.16 9.02 22.52
C ILE A 447 -2.25 7.77 21.64
N LEU A 448 -3.45 7.44 21.12
CA LEU A 448 -3.65 6.29 20.24
C LEU A 448 -2.83 6.41 18.94
N ALA A 449 -2.78 7.58 18.33
CA ALA A 449 -1.94 7.83 17.15
C ALA A 449 -0.45 7.67 17.47
N GLY A 450 0.00 8.07 18.66
CA GLY A 450 1.37 7.85 19.13
C GLY A 450 1.70 6.37 19.31
N LEU A 451 0.80 5.60 19.93
CA LEU A 451 0.96 4.15 20.07
C LEU A 451 0.96 3.45 18.70
N ALA A 452 0.02 3.80 17.82
CA ALA A 452 -0.05 3.26 16.47
C ALA A 452 1.24 3.56 15.67
N ALA A 453 1.80 4.77 15.80
CA ALA A 453 3.07 5.13 15.18
C ALA A 453 4.25 4.31 15.72
N ILE A 454 4.32 4.05 17.03
CA ILE A 454 5.36 3.20 17.61
C ILE A 454 5.25 1.77 17.08
N CYS A 455 4.04 1.18 17.11
CA CYS A 455 3.80 -0.17 16.59
C CYS A 455 4.10 -0.27 15.09
N PHE A 456 3.68 0.74 14.31
CA PHE A 456 3.93 0.80 12.87
C PHE A 456 5.43 0.87 12.57
N CYS A 457 6.17 1.78 13.23
CA CYS A 457 7.61 1.90 13.03
C CYS A 457 8.34 0.62 13.46
N TRP A 458 7.94 -0.01 14.57
CA TRP A 458 8.55 -1.25 15.05
C TRP A 458 8.34 -2.41 14.07
N THR A 459 7.11 -2.62 13.61
CA THR A 459 6.79 -3.67 12.61
C THR A 459 7.45 -3.41 11.27
N MET A 460 7.47 -2.16 10.81
CA MET A 460 8.17 -1.74 9.59
C MET A 460 9.67 -2.07 9.68
N LEU A 461 10.34 -1.78 10.80
CA LEU A 461 11.76 -2.11 10.96
C LEU A 461 12.02 -3.62 10.89
N ILE A 462 11.12 -4.43 11.44
CA ILE A 462 11.23 -5.90 11.38
C ILE A 462 11.05 -6.42 9.96
N TYR A 463 10.06 -5.92 9.23
CA TYR A 463 9.84 -6.31 7.83
C TYR A 463 10.97 -5.85 6.92
N LEU A 464 11.50 -4.64 7.14
CA LEU A 464 12.68 -4.15 6.42
C LEU A 464 13.92 -5.00 6.71
N ASP A 465 14.16 -5.39 7.96
CA ASP A 465 15.29 -6.27 8.30
C ASP A 465 15.15 -7.64 7.62
N ARG A 466 13.95 -8.21 7.61
CA ARG A 466 13.67 -9.47 6.92
C ARG A 466 13.85 -9.35 5.40
N ASP A 467 13.29 -8.30 4.80
CA ASP A 467 13.36 -8.09 3.35
C ASP A 467 14.79 -7.68 2.92
N TRP A 468 15.58 -7.09 3.82
CA TRP A 468 17.02 -6.85 3.63
C TRP A 468 17.83 -8.15 3.62
N GLN A 469 17.51 -9.10 4.51
CA GLN A 469 18.15 -10.42 4.52
C GLN A 469 17.82 -11.23 3.24
N GLY A 470 16.60 -11.07 2.72
CA GLY A 470 16.20 -11.62 1.41
C GLY A 470 16.27 -13.15 1.34
N SER A 471 16.86 -13.68 0.27
CA SER A 471 17.10 -15.13 0.09
C SER A 471 18.27 -15.68 0.93
N SER A 472 18.97 -14.85 1.72
CA SER A 472 20.06 -15.33 2.56
C SER A 472 19.53 -16.24 3.67
N PRO A 473 20.20 -17.36 4.00
CA PRO A 473 19.80 -18.17 5.14
C PRO A 473 19.86 -17.31 6.42
N PRO A 474 18.88 -17.44 7.33
CA PRO A 474 18.86 -16.65 8.55
C PRO A 474 20.16 -16.89 9.31
N ALA A 475 20.86 -15.81 9.67
CA ALA A 475 22.11 -15.90 10.40
C ALA A 475 21.91 -16.72 11.70
N PRO A 476 22.89 -17.52 12.15
CA PRO A 476 22.79 -18.34 13.37
C PRO A 476 22.59 -17.55 14.69
N SER A 477 22.38 -16.24 14.63
CA SER A 477 22.18 -15.38 15.79
C SER A 477 21.13 -14.30 15.52
N SER A 478 19.98 -14.41 16.18
CA SER A 478 19.54 -13.42 17.17
C SER A 478 18.41 -14.04 18.00
N SER A 479 18.40 -13.76 19.30
CA SER A 479 17.39 -14.23 20.25
C SER A 479 15.97 -14.26 19.66
N ALA A 480 15.21 -15.33 19.94
CA ALA A 480 13.79 -15.41 19.55
C ALA A 480 13.09 -14.07 19.83
N PRO A 481 12.29 -13.54 18.89
CA PRO A 481 11.65 -12.24 19.07
C PRO A 481 10.90 -12.23 20.39
N SER A 482 10.97 -11.10 21.12
CA SER A 482 10.32 -10.98 22.42
C SER A 482 8.84 -11.32 22.30
N VAL A 483 8.23 -11.83 23.38
CA VAL A 483 6.80 -12.19 23.41
C VAL A 483 5.94 -11.03 22.91
N ILE A 484 6.26 -9.80 23.31
CA ILE A 484 5.57 -8.58 22.87
C ILE A 484 5.68 -8.40 21.35
N THR A 485 6.86 -8.63 20.77
CA THR A 485 7.09 -8.53 19.33
C THR A 485 6.30 -9.59 18.58
N GLN A 486 6.30 -10.83 19.06
CA GLN A 486 5.52 -11.92 18.47
C GLN A 486 4.02 -11.62 18.51
N SER A 487 3.49 -11.20 19.67
CA SER A 487 2.08 -10.81 19.80
C SER A 487 1.72 -9.64 18.88
N LEU A 488 2.61 -8.66 18.72
CA LEU A 488 2.39 -7.53 17.82
C LEU A 488 2.34 -7.99 16.36
N ILE A 489 3.30 -8.82 15.92
CA ILE A 489 3.33 -9.37 14.56
C ILE A 489 2.09 -10.22 14.30
N GLN A 490 1.72 -11.11 15.22
CA GLN A 490 0.54 -11.96 15.09
C GLN A 490 -0.74 -11.12 15.00
N THR A 491 -0.87 -10.09 15.85
CA THR A 491 -2.02 -9.17 15.78
C THR A 491 -2.05 -8.40 14.47
N ALA A 492 -0.89 -7.91 14.01
CA ALA A 492 -0.76 -7.21 12.74
C ALA A 492 -1.15 -8.08 11.54
N GLN A 493 -0.77 -9.37 11.56
CA GLN A 493 -1.14 -10.36 10.54
C GLN A 493 -2.63 -10.66 10.57
N LEU A 494 -3.20 -10.95 11.75
CA LEU A 494 -4.64 -11.22 11.91
C LEU A 494 -5.51 -10.06 11.46
N THR A 495 -5.08 -8.83 11.77
CA THR A 495 -5.82 -7.61 11.44
C THR A 495 -5.46 -7.05 10.06
N ARG A 496 -4.44 -7.63 9.40
CA ARG A 496 -3.82 -7.15 8.15
C ARG A 496 -3.58 -5.64 8.13
N SER A 497 -3.26 -5.07 9.29
CA SER A 497 -3.21 -3.61 9.51
C SER A 497 -1.77 -3.07 9.59
N MET A 498 -0.76 -3.94 9.61
CA MET A 498 0.66 -3.59 9.46
C MET A 498 1.37 -4.69 8.67
N ASN A 499 1.59 -4.46 7.38
CA ASN A 499 2.03 -5.50 6.45
C ASN A 499 3.42 -5.23 5.87
N ALA A 500 4.00 -6.25 5.23
CA ALA A 500 5.16 -6.11 4.35
C ALA A 500 4.71 -6.08 2.89
N TYR A 501 5.43 -5.35 2.05
CA TYR A 501 5.16 -5.23 0.62
C TYR A 501 6.31 -5.80 -0.21
N GLY A 502 6.01 -6.28 -1.40
CA GLY A 502 7.04 -6.78 -2.30
C GLY A 502 6.44 -7.49 -3.47
N LEU A 503 5.87 -6.72 -4.38
CA LEU A 503 5.36 -7.22 -5.65
C LEU A 503 6.52 -7.56 -6.58
N PHE A 504 6.43 -8.69 -7.27
CA PHE A 504 7.42 -9.15 -8.24
C PHE A 504 8.85 -9.22 -7.68
N ARG A 505 9.02 -9.73 -6.45
CA ARG A 505 10.35 -9.90 -5.81
C ARG A 505 11.31 -10.68 -6.71
N VAL A 506 10.83 -11.79 -7.26
CA VAL A 506 11.49 -12.60 -8.29
C VAL A 506 10.63 -12.51 -9.55
N MET A 507 11.24 -12.13 -10.68
CA MET A 507 10.50 -11.99 -11.94
C MET A 507 10.18 -13.36 -12.53
N THR A 508 8.93 -13.55 -12.93
CA THR A 508 8.50 -14.70 -13.73
C THR A 508 9.04 -14.55 -15.16
N ILE A 509 9.78 -15.55 -15.63
CA ILE A 509 10.37 -15.60 -16.99
C ILE A 509 9.59 -16.51 -17.94
N THR A 510 8.67 -17.31 -17.41
CA THR A 510 7.71 -18.15 -18.11
C THR A 510 6.29 -17.67 -17.81
N ARG A 511 5.33 -18.09 -18.65
CA ARG A 511 3.90 -17.86 -18.42
C ARG A 511 3.15 -19.17 -18.67
N PRO A 512 3.19 -20.10 -17.72
CA PRO A 512 2.30 -21.26 -17.75
C PRO A 512 0.86 -20.78 -17.60
N GLU A 513 -0.04 -21.35 -18.39
CA GLU A 513 -1.47 -21.05 -18.39
C GLU A 513 -2.27 -22.35 -18.34
N ILE A 514 -3.19 -22.42 -17.38
CA ILE A 514 -4.12 -23.54 -17.24
C ILE A 514 -5.26 -23.37 -18.24
N ILE A 515 -5.52 -24.44 -19.00
CA ILE A 515 -6.69 -24.58 -19.87
C ILE A 515 -7.53 -25.74 -19.34
N ILE A 516 -8.80 -25.44 -19.05
CA ILE A 516 -9.78 -26.41 -18.57
C ILE A 516 -10.77 -26.66 -19.70
N GLU A 517 -10.96 -27.93 -20.04
CA GLU A 517 -11.90 -28.37 -21.05
C GLU A 517 -12.86 -29.38 -20.44
N SER A 518 -14.12 -29.32 -20.83
CA SER A 518 -15.15 -30.28 -20.42
C SER A 518 -15.69 -31.03 -21.62
N ARG A 519 -16.16 -32.26 -21.40
CA ARG A 519 -16.73 -33.13 -22.43
C ARG A 519 -17.94 -33.89 -21.88
N SER A 520 -19.00 -34.02 -22.68
CA SER A 520 -20.14 -34.92 -22.44
C SER A 520 -20.34 -35.82 -23.66
N ASP A 521 -20.81 -37.05 -23.48
CA ASP A 521 -21.43 -37.91 -24.52
C ASP A 521 -20.70 -37.99 -25.89
N ASN A 522 -19.39 -38.31 -25.88
CA ASN A 522 -18.53 -38.40 -27.07
C ASN A 522 -18.41 -37.12 -27.93
N GLU A 523 -18.77 -35.95 -27.39
CA GLU A 523 -18.55 -34.66 -28.03
C GLU A 523 -17.06 -34.26 -28.04
N GLU A 524 -16.74 -33.18 -28.76
CA GLU A 524 -15.39 -32.59 -28.75
C GLU A 524 -15.10 -31.92 -27.39
N TRP A 525 -13.81 -31.76 -27.07
CA TRP A 525 -13.39 -31.04 -25.88
C TRP A 525 -13.74 -29.54 -26.00
N ASN A 526 -14.56 -29.03 -25.08
CA ASN A 526 -14.97 -27.64 -25.06
C ASN A 526 -14.19 -26.86 -24.00
N PRO A 527 -13.35 -25.87 -24.38
CA PRO A 527 -12.61 -25.07 -23.41
C PRO A 527 -13.51 -24.10 -22.65
N ILE A 528 -13.26 -23.94 -21.36
CA ILE A 528 -13.90 -22.93 -20.52
C ILE A 528 -13.18 -21.60 -20.73
N LEU A 529 -13.91 -20.59 -21.23
CA LEU A 529 -13.37 -19.28 -21.53
C LEU A 529 -13.58 -18.33 -20.34
N PHE A 530 -12.49 -17.98 -19.67
CA PHE A 530 -12.47 -17.01 -18.59
C PHE A 530 -12.75 -15.57 -19.08
N LYS A 531 -13.23 -14.71 -18.18
CA LYS A 531 -13.61 -13.33 -18.54
C LYS A 531 -12.41 -12.39 -18.72
N TYR A 532 -11.29 -12.62 -18.05
CA TYR A 532 -10.21 -11.63 -17.97
C TYR A 532 -8.83 -12.18 -18.34
N LYS A 533 -8.47 -13.40 -17.91
CA LYS A 533 -7.20 -14.01 -18.31
C LYS A 533 -7.18 -14.36 -19.79
N PRO A 534 -6.00 -14.39 -20.44
CA PRO A 534 -5.90 -14.87 -21.81
C PRO A 534 -6.24 -16.36 -21.88
N VAL A 535 -7.02 -16.74 -22.88
CA VAL A 535 -7.33 -18.13 -23.22
C VAL A 535 -7.23 -18.29 -24.73
N GLU A 536 -7.99 -17.47 -25.47
CA GLU A 536 -7.94 -17.40 -26.93
C GLU A 536 -6.72 -16.63 -27.43
N LEU A 537 -6.19 -17.04 -28.59
CA LEU A 537 -4.97 -16.47 -29.17
C LEU A 537 -5.21 -15.15 -29.92
N GLU A 538 -6.37 -15.02 -30.55
CA GLU A 538 -6.77 -13.85 -31.35
C GLU A 538 -7.39 -12.73 -30.51
N SER A 539 -7.72 -13.02 -29.25
CA SER A 539 -8.34 -12.05 -28.35
C SER A 539 -7.29 -11.10 -27.75
N PRO A 540 -7.42 -9.77 -27.93
CA PRO A 540 -6.52 -8.81 -27.31
C PRO A 540 -6.62 -8.88 -25.78
N PRO A 541 -5.50 -8.71 -25.05
CA PRO A 541 -5.57 -8.61 -23.59
C PRO A 541 -6.45 -7.42 -23.16
N ARG A 542 -7.33 -7.64 -22.19
CA ARG A 542 -8.35 -6.64 -21.83
C ARG A 542 -7.79 -5.54 -20.93
N PHE A 543 -8.49 -4.41 -20.87
CA PHE A 543 -8.23 -3.32 -19.92
C PHE A 543 -9.52 -3.05 -19.11
N PHE A 544 -9.49 -3.27 -17.80
CA PHE A 544 -10.72 -3.29 -16.97
C PHE A 544 -10.54 -2.66 -15.58
N LEU A 545 -9.64 -1.68 -15.46
CA LEU A 545 -9.52 -0.85 -14.25
C LEU A 545 -10.91 -0.28 -13.85
N PRO A 546 -11.37 -0.40 -12.60
CA PRO A 546 -10.63 -0.82 -11.40
C PRO A 546 -11.01 -2.21 -10.85
N HIS A 547 -11.70 -3.05 -11.63
CA HIS A 547 -12.15 -4.37 -11.18
C HIS A 547 -10.97 -5.32 -10.93
N MET A 548 -11.06 -6.15 -9.90
CA MET A 548 -10.07 -7.17 -9.56
C MET A 548 -10.64 -8.58 -9.71
N PRO A 549 -10.34 -9.30 -10.80
CA PRO A 549 -10.86 -10.65 -11.03
C PRO A 549 -10.05 -11.67 -10.22
N ARG A 550 -10.62 -12.11 -9.10
CA ARG A 550 -9.88 -12.89 -8.10
C ARG A 550 -9.64 -14.33 -8.56
N LEU A 551 -10.58 -14.94 -9.26
CA LEU A 551 -10.43 -16.30 -9.81
C LEU A 551 -9.32 -16.35 -10.87
N ASP A 552 -9.39 -15.49 -11.89
CA ASP A 552 -8.40 -15.40 -12.96
C ASP A 552 -6.98 -15.19 -12.42
N TRP A 553 -6.82 -14.33 -11.40
CA TRP A 553 -5.54 -14.12 -10.71
C TRP A 553 -5.06 -15.38 -9.97
N GLN A 554 -5.94 -16.09 -9.27
CA GLN A 554 -5.58 -17.34 -8.58
C GLN A 554 -5.15 -18.44 -9.56
N CYS A 555 -5.80 -18.55 -10.73
CA CYS A 555 -5.38 -19.49 -11.77
C CYS A 555 -3.96 -19.23 -12.26
N TRP A 556 -3.51 -17.97 -12.34
CA TRP A 556 -2.12 -17.64 -12.68
C TRP A 556 -1.12 -18.17 -11.63
N PHE A 557 -1.43 -18.04 -10.33
CA PHE A 557 -0.59 -18.60 -9.26
C PHE A 557 -0.56 -20.13 -9.28
N GLU A 558 -1.69 -20.77 -9.59
CA GLU A 558 -1.78 -22.23 -9.69
C GLU A 558 -0.97 -22.76 -10.87
N ALA A 559 -1.03 -22.09 -12.02
CA ALA A 559 -0.26 -22.49 -13.21
C ALA A 559 1.25 -22.50 -12.94
N LEU A 560 1.76 -21.46 -12.26
CA LEU A 560 3.16 -21.38 -11.81
C LEU A 560 3.50 -22.49 -10.80
N PHE A 561 2.55 -22.86 -9.94
CA PHE A 561 2.77 -23.96 -9.00
C PHE A 561 2.86 -25.31 -9.71
N ILE A 562 1.97 -25.58 -10.66
CA ILE A 562 1.98 -26.81 -11.45
C ILE A 562 3.31 -26.91 -12.22
N GLU A 563 3.75 -25.83 -12.85
CA GLU A 563 5.05 -25.79 -13.56
C GLU A 563 6.21 -26.17 -12.64
N GLN A 564 6.24 -25.68 -11.40
CA GLN A 564 7.25 -26.05 -10.41
C GLN A 564 7.23 -27.56 -10.08
N LEU A 565 6.03 -28.17 -10.04
CA LEU A 565 5.88 -29.60 -9.75
C LEU A 565 6.40 -30.51 -10.85
N LEU A 566 6.51 -30.04 -12.11
CA LEU A 566 7.04 -30.82 -13.23
C LEU A 566 8.48 -31.32 -12.97
N SER A 567 9.25 -30.59 -12.18
CA SER A 567 10.61 -30.98 -11.78
C SER A 567 10.66 -32.20 -10.83
N ASN A 568 9.54 -32.56 -10.18
CA ASN A 568 9.47 -33.64 -9.21
C ASN A 568 8.30 -34.60 -9.55
N PRO A 569 8.58 -35.72 -10.25
CA PRO A 569 7.56 -36.66 -10.69
C PRO A 569 6.69 -37.23 -9.56
N PHE A 570 7.25 -37.47 -8.36
CA PHE A 570 6.47 -37.97 -7.23
C PHE A 570 5.49 -36.90 -6.75
N ALA A 571 5.97 -35.68 -6.54
CA ALA A 571 5.13 -34.55 -6.13
C ALA A 571 4.00 -34.31 -7.15
N LEU A 572 4.33 -34.28 -8.45
CA LEU A 572 3.33 -34.17 -9.51
C LEU A 572 2.30 -35.30 -9.45
N SER A 573 2.73 -36.56 -9.31
CA SER A 573 1.81 -37.70 -9.23
C SER A 573 0.87 -37.64 -8.03
N VAL A 574 1.33 -37.15 -6.88
CA VAL A 574 0.50 -36.96 -5.67
C VAL A 574 -0.45 -35.78 -5.87
N TYR A 575 -0.04 -34.73 -6.56
CA TYR A 575 -0.89 -33.59 -6.90
C TYR A 575 -2.04 -33.99 -7.86
N LEU A 576 -1.74 -34.75 -8.92
CA LEU A 576 -2.78 -35.27 -9.82
C LEU A 576 -3.77 -36.18 -9.09
N ARG A 577 -3.26 -37.05 -8.20
CA ARG A 577 -4.09 -37.87 -7.32
C ARG A 577 -4.96 -37.02 -6.38
N PHE A 578 -4.38 -35.96 -5.82
CA PHE A 578 -5.11 -35.04 -4.97
C PHE A 578 -6.29 -34.41 -5.73
N LEU A 579 -6.07 -33.90 -6.94
CA LEU A 579 -7.14 -33.37 -7.79
C LEU A 579 -8.20 -34.43 -8.12
N ASP A 580 -7.78 -35.63 -8.55
CA ASP A 580 -8.70 -36.72 -8.89
C ASP A 580 -9.68 -37.04 -7.74
N VAL A 581 -9.13 -37.34 -6.56
CA VAL A 581 -9.90 -37.73 -5.38
C VAL A 581 -10.82 -36.60 -4.93
N MET A 582 -10.30 -35.38 -4.89
CA MET A 582 -11.06 -34.21 -4.43
C MET A 582 -12.21 -33.86 -5.36
N VAL A 583 -12.01 -33.96 -6.68
CA VAL A 583 -13.03 -33.62 -7.69
C VAL A 583 -14.12 -34.69 -7.72
N ARG A 584 -13.75 -35.97 -7.80
CA ARG A 584 -14.72 -37.08 -7.87
C ARG A 584 -15.53 -37.23 -6.60
N SER A 585 -14.89 -37.07 -5.44
CA SER A 585 -15.57 -37.25 -4.14
C SER A 585 -16.16 -35.96 -3.57
N ASP A 586 -15.84 -34.80 -4.16
CA ASP A 586 -16.27 -33.46 -3.70
C ASP A 586 -16.10 -33.26 -2.20
N LEU A 587 -14.91 -33.59 -1.71
CA LEU A 587 -14.62 -33.48 -0.30
C LEU A 587 -14.51 -32.01 0.10
N ASN A 588 -15.22 -31.62 1.15
CA ASN A 588 -14.99 -30.35 1.82
C ASN A 588 -13.87 -30.50 2.86
N ILE A 589 -13.36 -29.38 3.38
CA ILE A 589 -12.24 -29.36 4.34
C ILE A 589 -12.48 -30.23 5.60
N SER A 590 -13.74 -30.51 5.94
CA SER A 590 -14.11 -31.33 7.10
C SER A 590 -14.06 -32.83 6.87
N GLN A 591 -14.21 -33.27 5.61
CA GLN A 591 -14.31 -34.67 5.23
C GLN A 591 -12.97 -35.28 4.83
N ILE A 592 -11.94 -34.44 4.66
CA ILE A 592 -10.65 -34.85 4.13
C ILE A 592 -9.87 -35.62 5.19
N GLN A 593 -9.50 -36.85 4.84
CA GLN A 593 -8.64 -37.72 5.64
C GLN A 593 -7.50 -38.24 4.76
N LEU A 594 -6.34 -38.51 5.37
CA LEU A 594 -5.17 -39.01 4.63
C LEU A 594 -5.48 -40.32 3.89
N ASP A 595 -6.31 -41.17 4.50
CA ASP A 595 -6.73 -42.46 3.93
C ASP A 595 -7.48 -42.33 2.60
N ASN A 596 -8.13 -41.18 2.35
CA ASN A 596 -8.81 -40.90 1.08
C ASN A 596 -7.83 -40.89 -0.10
N PHE A 597 -6.55 -40.61 0.15
CA PHE A 597 -5.51 -40.51 -0.87
C PHE A 597 -4.62 -41.76 -0.96
N ILE A 598 -4.89 -42.80 -0.16
CA ILE A 598 -4.20 -44.09 -0.26
C ILE A 598 -5.09 -45.04 -1.08
N LEU A 599 -4.77 -45.14 -2.38
CA LEU A 599 -5.54 -45.94 -3.34
C LEU A 599 -5.30 -47.44 -3.08
N GLU A 600 -6.23 -48.30 -3.51
CA GLU A 600 -6.13 -49.75 -3.26
C GLU A 600 -4.83 -50.35 -3.82
N LYS A 601 -4.41 -49.90 -5.01
CA LYS A 601 -3.10 -50.26 -5.60
C LYS A 601 -1.91 -49.90 -4.70
N ASP A 602 -1.99 -48.78 -3.98
CA ASP A 602 -0.93 -48.39 -3.06
C ASP A 602 -0.96 -49.28 -1.82
N ARG A 603 -2.14 -49.69 -1.36
CA ARG A 603 -2.28 -50.61 -0.22
C ARG A 603 -1.66 -51.98 -0.53
N GLU A 604 -1.83 -52.48 -1.75
CA GLU A 604 -1.19 -53.70 -2.21
C GLU A 604 0.34 -53.56 -2.21
N VAL A 605 0.88 -52.48 -2.76
CA VAL A 605 2.34 -52.22 -2.75
C VAL A 605 2.86 -52.05 -1.33
N LEU A 606 2.16 -51.28 -0.48
CA LEU A 606 2.54 -51.04 0.91
C LEU A 606 2.66 -52.36 1.68
N ARG A 607 1.74 -53.32 1.47
CA ARG A 607 1.80 -54.66 2.11
C ARG A 607 3.08 -55.44 1.76
N THR A 608 3.73 -55.13 0.65
CA THR A 608 4.99 -55.79 0.22
C THR A 608 6.26 -55.12 0.77
N LEU A 609 6.16 -53.88 1.26
CA LEU A 609 7.28 -53.09 1.75
C LEU A 609 7.61 -53.39 3.22
N GLY A 610 8.86 -53.16 3.61
CA GLY A 610 9.27 -53.20 5.02
C GLY A 610 8.63 -52.05 5.83
N PRO A 611 8.53 -52.18 7.17
CA PRO A 611 7.87 -51.17 8.01
C PRO A 611 8.44 -49.74 7.89
N GLU A 612 9.75 -49.62 7.71
CA GLU A 612 10.43 -48.32 7.54
C GLU A 612 10.05 -47.63 6.22
N ASP A 613 10.02 -48.39 5.12
CA ASP A 613 9.65 -47.88 3.80
C ASP A 613 8.16 -47.50 3.73
N GLN A 614 7.30 -48.27 4.40
CA GLN A 614 5.88 -47.94 4.57
C GLN A 614 5.70 -46.59 5.28
N GLN A 615 6.38 -46.40 6.42
CA GLN A 615 6.32 -45.15 7.17
C GLN A 615 6.84 -43.98 6.35
N ARG A 616 7.96 -44.15 5.65
CA ARG A 616 8.54 -43.11 4.79
C ARG A 616 7.60 -42.71 3.66
N TYR A 617 6.94 -43.67 3.01
CA TYR A 617 5.94 -43.39 1.98
C TYR A 617 4.76 -42.59 2.54
N ILE A 618 4.18 -43.03 3.66
CA ILE A 618 3.03 -42.36 4.29
C ILE A 618 3.40 -40.93 4.73
N GLN A 619 4.58 -40.76 5.32
CA GLN A 619 5.06 -39.44 5.74
C GLN A 619 5.24 -38.51 4.53
N ASN A 620 5.86 -38.98 3.45
CA ASN A 620 6.02 -38.20 2.23
C ASN A 620 4.65 -37.82 1.63
N LEU A 621 3.73 -38.78 1.54
CA LEU A 621 2.37 -38.54 1.06
C LEU A 621 1.68 -37.47 1.91
N GLN A 622 1.75 -37.57 3.23
CA GLN A 622 1.16 -36.62 4.15
C GLN A 622 1.74 -35.21 3.98
N ILE A 623 3.06 -35.07 3.83
CA ILE A 623 3.71 -33.77 3.59
C ILE A 623 3.18 -33.12 2.30
N HIS A 624 3.10 -33.90 1.22
CA HIS A 624 2.62 -33.40 -0.08
C HIS A 624 1.13 -33.05 -0.04
N ILE A 625 0.28 -33.93 0.50
CA ILE A 625 -1.16 -33.66 0.64
C ILE A 625 -1.41 -32.42 1.50
N ASN A 626 -0.71 -32.26 2.64
CA ASN A 626 -0.85 -31.06 3.46
C ASN A 626 -0.43 -29.79 2.71
N ASN A 627 0.63 -29.86 1.89
CA ASN A 627 1.04 -28.74 1.05
C ASN A 627 -0.04 -28.38 0.01
N TYR A 628 -0.62 -29.38 -0.68
CA TYR A 628 -1.68 -29.16 -1.66
C TYR A 628 -2.99 -28.70 -1.03
N MET A 629 -3.30 -29.16 0.18
CA MET A 629 -4.41 -28.64 0.97
C MET A 629 -4.27 -27.15 1.27
N ASN A 630 -3.08 -26.70 1.64
CA ASN A 630 -2.85 -25.28 1.94
C ASN A 630 -2.84 -24.39 0.69
N ARG A 631 -2.43 -24.92 -0.46
CA ARG A 631 -2.17 -24.11 -1.67
C ARG A 631 -3.24 -24.27 -2.77
N SER A 632 -3.71 -25.48 -3.00
CA SER A 632 -4.49 -25.90 -4.17
C SER A 632 -5.85 -26.49 -3.83
N TYR A 633 -6.26 -26.51 -2.56
CA TYR A 633 -7.60 -26.93 -2.15
C TYR A 633 -8.69 -26.18 -2.91
N TRP A 634 -8.54 -24.85 -3.03
CA TRP A 634 -9.47 -24.02 -3.79
C TRP A 634 -9.58 -24.46 -5.26
N PHE A 635 -8.48 -24.88 -5.88
CA PHE A 635 -8.44 -25.27 -7.28
C PHE A 635 -9.13 -26.62 -7.48
N ALA A 636 -8.93 -27.56 -6.56
CA ALA A 636 -9.65 -28.83 -6.57
C ALA A 636 -11.17 -28.63 -6.38
N ARG A 637 -11.58 -27.77 -5.42
CA ARG A 637 -12.99 -27.39 -5.24
C ARG A 637 -13.56 -26.68 -6.46
N PHE A 638 -12.76 -25.86 -7.13
CA PHE A 638 -13.15 -25.16 -8.34
C PHE A 638 -13.43 -26.14 -9.48
N LEU A 639 -12.54 -27.11 -9.71
CA LEU A 639 -12.77 -28.18 -10.68
C LEU A 639 -13.99 -29.04 -10.32
N ALA A 640 -14.23 -29.31 -9.03
CA ALA A 640 -15.42 -30.01 -8.55
C ALA A 640 -16.72 -29.24 -8.82
N ALA A 641 -16.71 -27.92 -8.63
CA ALA A 641 -17.86 -27.06 -8.93
C ALA A 641 -18.13 -26.97 -10.44
N VAL A 642 -17.08 -26.92 -11.26
CA VAL A 642 -17.18 -27.01 -12.72
C VAL A 642 -17.75 -28.37 -13.15
N ALA A 643 -17.32 -29.47 -12.54
CA ALA A 643 -17.82 -30.83 -12.82
C ALA A 643 -19.32 -30.99 -12.56
N ARG A 644 -19.87 -30.22 -11.63
CA ARG A 644 -21.29 -30.25 -11.25
C ARG A 644 -22.15 -29.25 -11.98
N SER A 645 -21.53 -28.42 -12.82
CA SER A 645 -22.16 -27.28 -13.46
C SER A 645 -22.85 -26.33 -12.48
N GLU A 646 -22.18 -25.97 -11.38
CA GLU A 646 -22.73 -25.03 -10.39
C GLU A 646 -22.93 -23.63 -11.01
N ASP A 647 -24.19 -23.16 -11.06
CA ASP A 647 -24.58 -21.88 -11.69
C ASP A 647 -23.74 -20.70 -11.21
N SER A 648 -23.52 -20.60 -9.89
CA SER A 648 -22.79 -19.48 -9.29
C SER A 648 -21.32 -19.41 -9.72
N VAL A 649 -20.72 -20.55 -10.09
CA VAL A 649 -19.35 -20.64 -10.61
C VAL A 649 -19.34 -20.42 -12.12
N HIS A 650 -20.34 -20.94 -12.85
CA HIS A 650 -20.50 -20.67 -14.28
C HIS A 650 -20.62 -19.17 -14.58
N ASP A 651 -21.28 -18.41 -13.72
CA ASP A 651 -21.38 -16.96 -13.80
C ASP A 651 -20.02 -16.23 -13.75
N LEU A 652 -18.95 -16.89 -13.31
CA LEU A 652 -17.59 -16.32 -13.32
C LEU A 652 -16.93 -16.40 -14.71
N PHE A 653 -17.43 -17.23 -15.62
CA PHE A 653 -16.90 -17.43 -16.96
C PHE A 653 -17.59 -16.57 -18.02
N SER A 654 -16.94 -16.41 -19.17
CA SER A 654 -17.54 -15.68 -20.30
C SER A 654 -18.46 -16.56 -21.12
N THR A 655 -17.99 -17.75 -21.47
CA THR A 655 -18.68 -18.80 -22.25
C THR A 655 -17.93 -20.12 -22.06
N GLY A 656 -18.56 -21.24 -22.42
CA GLY A 656 -17.93 -22.55 -22.41
C GLY A 656 -18.19 -23.35 -21.14
N GLY A 657 -17.83 -24.63 -21.20
CA GLY A 657 -18.37 -25.67 -20.31
C GLY A 657 -19.55 -26.38 -20.97
N THR A 658 -19.64 -27.68 -20.74
CA THR A 658 -20.80 -28.51 -21.13
C THR A 658 -21.70 -28.66 -19.91
N ASP A 659 -23.02 -28.66 -20.10
CA ASP A 659 -23.97 -28.97 -19.04
C ASP A 659 -23.78 -30.43 -18.61
N SER A 660 -23.41 -30.68 -17.36
CA SER A 660 -23.13 -32.03 -16.81
C SER A 660 -22.05 -32.82 -17.58
N PRO A 661 -20.77 -32.43 -17.48
CA PRO A 661 -19.70 -33.14 -18.16
C PRO A 661 -19.43 -34.53 -17.56
N ASP A 662 -19.04 -35.49 -18.40
CA ASP A 662 -18.58 -36.83 -17.97
C ASP A 662 -17.08 -36.83 -17.69
N GLN A 663 -16.33 -35.90 -18.32
CA GLN A 663 -14.89 -35.78 -18.17
C GLN A 663 -14.46 -34.31 -18.14
N ILE A 664 -13.45 -34.03 -17.31
CA ILE A 664 -12.73 -32.74 -17.32
C ILE A 664 -11.27 -32.99 -17.67
N LYS A 665 -10.73 -32.19 -18.57
CA LYS A 665 -9.31 -32.15 -18.90
C LYS A 665 -8.70 -30.85 -18.43
N VAL A 666 -7.59 -30.96 -17.71
CA VAL A 666 -6.73 -29.85 -17.32
C VAL A 666 -5.42 -29.98 -18.09
N SER A 667 -5.03 -28.94 -18.80
CA SER A 667 -3.80 -28.89 -19.58
C SER A 667 -3.03 -27.61 -19.30
N LEU A 668 -1.71 -27.67 -19.49
CA LEU A 668 -0.81 -26.54 -19.27
C LEU A 668 -0.16 -26.13 -20.59
N TYR A 669 -0.10 -24.84 -20.83
CA TYR A 669 0.53 -24.25 -22.02
C TYR A 669 1.45 -23.12 -21.62
N GLN A 670 2.55 -22.94 -22.33
CA GLN A 670 3.38 -21.74 -22.23
C GLN A 670 2.86 -20.69 -23.20
N TYR A 671 2.44 -19.54 -22.67
CA TYR A 671 1.96 -18.42 -23.46
C TYR A 671 3.05 -17.38 -23.62
N SER A 672 3.17 -16.74 -24.78
CA SER A 672 3.97 -15.52 -24.96
C SER A 672 3.28 -14.59 -25.95
N PHE A 673 3.69 -13.32 -25.97
CA PHE A 673 3.19 -12.41 -27.00
C PHE A 673 3.76 -12.79 -28.37
N THR A 674 2.94 -12.61 -29.40
CA THR A 674 3.41 -12.68 -30.79
C THR A 674 4.36 -11.52 -31.08
N ASN A 675 5.36 -11.76 -31.93
CA ASN A 675 6.16 -10.68 -32.51
C ASN A 675 5.30 -9.81 -33.42
N ALA A 676 5.63 -8.51 -33.55
CA ALA A 676 4.86 -7.56 -34.35
C ALA A 676 4.51 -8.10 -35.76
N ASP A 677 5.49 -8.58 -36.52
CA ASP A 677 5.27 -9.06 -37.89
C ASP A 677 4.30 -10.27 -37.94
N ALA A 678 4.49 -11.24 -37.05
CA ALA A 678 3.63 -12.43 -36.97
C ALA A 678 2.22 -12.10 -36.46
N GLY A 679 2.09 -11.16 -35.51
CA GLY A 679 0.82 -10.73 -34.97
C GLY A 679 -0.04 -9.96 -35.98
N TRP A 680 0.58 -9.10 -36.80
CA TRP A 680 -0.13 -8.36 -37.86
C TRP A 680 -0.63 -9.27 -38.99
N GLU A 681 0.13 -10.32 -39.33
CA GLU A 681 -0.24 -11.27 -40.38
C GLU A 681 -1.30 -12.29 -39.92
N SER A 682 -1.18 -12.81 -38.69
CA SER A 682 -2.09 -13.83 -38.16
C SER A 682 -3.34 -13.27 -37.47
N GLY A 683 -3.29 -12.01 -37.00
CA GLY A 683 -4.30 -11.45 -36.10
C GLY A 683 -4.18 -11.94 -34.64
N ALA A 684 -3.23 -12.84 -34.34
CA ALA A 684 -3.03 -13.38 -33.01
C ALA A 684 -2.20 -12.44 -32.12
N TRP A 685 -2.68 -12.22 -30.91
CA TRP A 685 -1.96 -11.46 -29.86
C TRP A 685 -1.04 -12.36 -29.03
N TRP A 686 -1.39 -13.66 -28.98
CA TRP A 686 -0.70 -14.66 -28.21
C TRP A 686 -0.23 -15.81 -29.10
N GLN A 687 0.92 -16.37 -28.76
CA GLN A 687 1.36 -17.67 -29.21
C GLN A 687 1.43 -18.60 -27.99
N ARG A 688 1.13 -19.88 -28.19
CA ARG A 688 1.22 -20.87 -27.10
C ARG A 688 1.85 -22.17 -27.57
N GLU A 689 2.60 -22.79 -26.66
CA GLU A 689 3.18 -24.13 -26.84
C GLU A 689 2.66 -25.06 -25.74
N PRO A 690 2.24 -26.30 -26.06
CA PRO A 690 1.79 -27.25 -25.05
C PRO A 690 2.96 -27.69 -24.17
N VAL A 691 2.71 -27.83 -22.86
CA VAL A 691 3.64 -28.50 -21.95
C VAL A 691 3.29 -29.99 -21.97
N GLU A 692 3.99 -30.76 -22.81
CA GLU A 692 3.66 -32.17 -23.09
C GLU A 692 3.67 -33.05 -21.83
N GLU A 693 4.47 -32.67 -20.83
CA GLU A 693 4.57 -33.36 -19.55
C GLU A 693 3.33 -33.20 -18.66
N PHE A 694 2.39 -32.30 -19.01
CA PHE A 694 1.20 -32.02 -18.22
C PHE A 694 -0.09 -31.98 -19.04
N SER A 695 -0.79 -33.11 -19.04
CA SER A 695 -2.21 -33.19 -19.38
C SER A 695 -2.87 -34.20 -18.45
N PHE A 696 -3.97 -33.80 -17.83
CA PHE A 696 -4.66 -34.61 -16.84
C PHE A 696 -6.15 -34.65 -17.13
N ILE A 697 -6.71 -35.86 -17.21
CA ILE A 697 -8.14 -36.11 -17.43
C ILE A 697 -8.70 -36.71 -16.14
N ILE A 698 -9.81 -36.14 -15.69
CA ILE A 698 -10.60 -36.65 -14.57
C ILE A 698 -11.89 -37.23 -15.16
N ASP A 699 -12.09 -38.52 -14.91
CA ASP A 699 -13.33 -39.22 -15.24
C ASP A 699 -14.32 -39.02 -14.08
N LEU A 700 -15.49 -38.47 -14.39
CA LEU A 700 -16.51 -38.12 -13.38
C LEU A 700 -17.51 -39.26 -13.11
N GLU A 701 -17.43 -40.35 -13.87
CA GLU A 701 -18.18 -41.60 -13.66
C GLU A 701 -17.72 -42.42 -12.45
#